data_AF-A0A3N2K5S2-F1
#
_entry.id   AF-A0A3N2K5S2-F1
#
_cell.length_a   1.000
_cell.length_b   1.000
_cell.length_c   1.000
_cell.angle_alpha   90.00
_cell.angle_beta   90.00
_cell.angle_gamma   90.00
#
_symmetry.space_group_name_H-M   'P 1'
#
loop_
_entity.id
_entity.type
_entity.pdbx_description
1 polymer ?
#
loop_
_entity_poly.entity_id
_entity_poly.type
_entity_poly.pdbx_seq_one_letter_code
_entity_poly.pdbx_strand_id
1 'polypeptide(L)'
;MIALDTSIEEMNRLGLLSVRAMNVCRTGGLKTLENILNVDKIEFLKVRNCGRKTIVEIDTIIEKYSSLKSVAISEEVIEPSECDEAKTKYERLHPSISVNLKSWVLWRFSKLSVRAKNAFPQLANVSEAIIAVYSLTGINTLSVKNCGKKTSAEIGSFLADFKQYFEEATKDIDTISSIPEIDSRDKEIAEIGFKYPFLLSKECENIVDFIQQNDGVFPYLYIAKLYIMRSDNPRISIYRDYYGLNPSFCRHSLSEIGDNNNLSRERVRQLVSCSIPLPKRIQEGVRQYLGPLISNVIAFDSLLWNKIQRENLLEESYSQTALLVASLLDTHTVLQVDDDDKEYLVEKSITENVKVRNVLNNICRVIELRRTTIEQLDILQFIKSDRRLYHKNVDQLCVVYADFLKRKYSVDIEDNRIVTMLPNALDVSIAIENILEQKGVPMSLDELLDVFNQLHPANTIDSIAKFKPYILRNRRIKPKGKTRIYVLKEWKNHFTGTLTSYLEHILRSFNEPISLDDLVDFALEEFPNTNKKSVSSLIAMDKDGRFIMYEGEYVGLSENSILDFDLKERKIIKRQSFDTRFSDFKEFVITMKRLPMQTGSDEEQSLARWMVNVLKSNIDSTEEQLLSLQEFLDDNKALPQNGHEYNFKQMCDQIKVVVNQTFSLPNIEEHQSECQWLKKNIDKYTSYEDNRKSYFEDLLAYLKDFGFYIG
;
A
#
# COMPACT_ATOMS: atom_id res chain seq x y z
N MET A 1 79.87 -48.06 41.54
CA MET A 1 79.13 -48.58 40.38
C MET A 1 78.96 -47.41 39.43
N ILE A 2 79.39 -47.53 38.17
CA ILE A 2 79.36 -46.42 37.20
C ILE A 2 78.15 -46.64 36.29
N ALA A 3 77.25 -45.66 36.21
CA ALA A 3 76.05 -45.68 35.39
C ALA A 3 76.16 -44.74 34.18
N LEU A 4 75.24 -44.85 33.21
CA LEU A 4 75.28 -44.09 31.95
C LEU A 4 75.21 -42.56 32.17
N ASP A 5 74.54 -42.11 33.23
CA ASP A 5 74.38 -40.72 33.62
C ASP A 5 75.56 -40.14 34.43
N THR A 6 76.58 -40.96 34.72
CA THR A 6 77.79 -40.51 35.45
C THR A 6 78.43 -39.33 34.71
N SER A 7 78.60 -38.19 35.38
CA SER A 7 79.13 -36.97 34.76
C SER A 7 80.63 -37.04 34.48
N ILE A 8 81.10 -36.25 33.52
CA ILE A 8 82.53 -36.16 33.18
C ILE A 8 83.40 -35.66 34.36
N GLU A 9 82.84 -34.83 35.25
CA GLU A 9 83.51 -34.39 36.48
C GLU A 9 83.71 -35.55 37.45
N GLU A 10 82.69 -36.40 37.61
CA GLU A 10 82.77 -37.57 38.48
C GLU A 10 83.70 -38.63 37.89
N MET A 11 83.69 -38.83 36.57
CA MET A 11 84.64 -39.70 35.87
C MET A 11 86.10 -39.23 36.04
N ASN A 12 86.35 -37.91 36.09
CA ASN A 12 87.68 -37.39 36.38
C ASN A 12 88.10 -37.64 37.83
N ARG A 13 87.19 -37.43 38.81
CA ARG A 13 87.45 -37.74 40.22
C ARG A 13 87.75 -39.21 40.47
N LEU A 14 87.07 -40.09 39.73
CA LEU A 14 87.29 -41.55 39.77
C LEU A 14 88.55 -42.00 39.02
N GLY A 15 89.32 -41.07 38.44
CA GLY A 15 90.55 -41.36 37.69
C GLY A 15 90.32 -42.04 36.34
N LEU A 16 89.09 -42.01 35.81
CA LEU A 16 88.73 -42.60 34.51
C LEU A 16 89.03 -41.66 33.36
N LEU A 17 88.98 -40.35 33.60
CA LEU A 17 89.37 -39.30 32.67
C LEU A 17 90.50 -38.47 33.26
N SER A 18 91.50 -38.13 32.47
CA SER A 18 92.47 -37.10 32.77
C SER A 18 91.82 -35.73 32.76
N VAL A 19 92.42 -34.77 33.47
CA VAL A 19 91.93 -33.37 33.48
C VAL A 19 91.86 -32.80 32.05
N ARG A 20 92.79 -33.21 31.18
CA ARG A 20 92.80 -32.84 29.77
C ARG A 20 91.62 -33.45 29.02
N ALA A 21 91.37 -34.75 29.15
CA ALA A 21 90.26 -35.41 28.46
C ALA A 21 88.90 -34.90 28.94
N MET A 22 88.72 -34.67 30.25
CA MET A 22 87.52 -34.05 30.80
C MET A 22 87.27 -32.65 30.20
N ASN A 23 88.29 -31.81 30.11
CA ASN A 23 88.13 -30.46 29.55
C ASN A 23 87.81 -30.49 28.04
N VAL A 24 88.37 -31.44 27.30
CA VAL A 24 88.03 -31.67 25.88
C VAL A 24 86.59 -32.17 25.73
N CYS A 25 86.15 -33.12 26.56
CA CYS A 25 84.76 -33.58 26.61
C CYS A 25 83.79 -32.43 26.87
N ARG A 26 84.09 -31.60 27.89
CA ARG A 26 83.29 -30.41 28.22
C ARG A 26 83.20 -29.43 27.05
N THR A 27 84.32 -29.20 26.37
CA THR A 27 84.39 -28.30 25.20
C THR A 27 83.62 -28.86 24.01
N GLY A 28 83.63 -30.19 23.83
CA GLY A 28 82.89 -30.92 22.80
C GLY A 28 81.42 -31.20 23.15
N GLY A 29 80.91 -30.67 24.27
CA GLY A 29 79.51 -30.84 24.68
C GLY A 29 79.17 -32.20 25.31
N LEU A 30 80.15 -33.06 25.58
CA LEU A 30 79.95 -34.35 26.25
C LEU A 30 79.89 -34.13 27.76
N LYS A 31 78.77 -34.50 28.39
CA LYS A 31 78.53 -34.25 29.82
C LYS A 31 78.49 -35.52 30.66
N THR A 32 78.16 -36.66 30.06
CA THR A 32 78.00 -37.95 30.75
C THR A 32 78.77 -39.08 30.06
N LEU A 33 78.92 -40.22 30.75
CA LEU A 33 79.46 -41.45 30.18
C LEU A 33 78.69 -41.89 28.93
N GLU A 34 77.36 -41.79 28.94
CA GLU A 34 76.52 -42.08 27.77
C GLU A 34 76.90 -41.24 26.55
N ASN A 35 77.16 -39.94 26.75
CA ASN A 35 77.61 -39.08 25.65
C ASN A 35 78.97 -39.53 25.09
N ILE A 36 79.87 -40.00 25.97
CA ILE A 36 81.17 -40.54 25.56
C ILE A 36 81.01 -41.86 24.79
N LEU A 37 80.09 -42.73 25.19
CA LEU A 37 79.81 -44.01 24.50
C LEU A 37 79.16 -43.85 23.11
N ASN A 38 78.60 -42.68 22.83
CA ASN A 38 77.91 -42.35 21.58
C ASN A 38 78.64 -41.27 20.76
N VAL A 39 79.87 -40.90 21.15
CA VAL A 39 80.61 -39.86 20.45
C VAL A 39 81.08 -40.33 19.07
N ASP A 40 80.82 -39.53 18.04
CA ASP A 40 81.47 -39.70 16.73
C ASP A 40 82.94 -39.29 16.86
N LYS A 41 83.83 -40.27 16.70
CA LYS A 41 85.28 -40.07 16.89
C LYS A 41 85.88 -39.09 15.88
N ILE A 42 85.36 -39.06 14.65
CA ILE A 42 85.87 -38.22 13.56
C ILE A 42 85.52 -36.76 13.81
N GLU A 43 84.29 -36.48 14.27
CA GLU A 43 83.88 -35.14 14.68
C GLU A 43 84.56 -34.72 15.98
N PHE A 44 84.70 -35.63 16.95
CA PHE A 44 85.33 -35.30 18.24
C PHE A 44 86.82 -34.98 18.14
N LEU A 45 87.52 -35.55 17.16
CA LEU A 45 88.90 -35.18 16.80
C LEU A 45 89.04 -33.71 16.41
N LYS A 46 87.98 -33.05 15.93
CA LYS A 46 87.99 -31.63 15.55
C LYS A 46 87.85 -30.69 16.74
N VAL A 47 87.51 -31.20 17.94
CA VAL A 47 87.37 -30.38 19.15
C VAL A 47 88.74 -29.80 19.55
N ARG A 48 88.76 -28.50 19.86
CA ARG A 48 89.99 -27.77 20.20
C ARG A 48 90.75 -28.48 21.33
N ASN A 49 92.06 -28.70 21.13
CA ASN A 49 92.99 -29.38 22.03
C ASN A 49 92.79 -30.91 22.19
N CYS A 50 91.88 -31.53 21.43
CA CYS A 50 91.77 -32.98 21.31
C CYS A 50 92.98 -33.54 20.53
N GLY A 51 93.88 -34.21 21.23
CA GLY A 51 95.04 -34.87 20.62
C GLY A 51 94.86 -36.40 20.60
N ARG A 52 95.73 -37.11 19.87
CA ARG A 52 95.71 -38.58 19.79
C ARG A 52 95.62 -39.28 21.15
N LYS A 53 96.30 -38.77 22.18
CA LYS A 53 96.24 -39.35 23.53
C LYS A 53 94.85 -39.23 24.17
N THR A 54 94.14 -38.13 23.94
CA THR A 54 92.76 -37.94 24.43
C THR A 54 91.79 -38.87 23.73
N ILE A 55 91.98 -39.12 22.43
CA ILE A 55 91.16 -40.10 21.69
C ILE A 55 91.39 -41.52 22.22
N VAL A 56 92.64 -41.93 22.42
CA VAL A 56 92.95 -43.25 23.00
C VAL A 56 92.33 -43.41 24.39
N GLU A 57 92.35 -42.36 25.19
CA GLU A 57 91.72 -42.35 26.52
C GLU A 57 90.19 -42.51 26.45
N ILE A 58 89.54 -41.85 25.48
CA ILE A 58 88.11 -42.01 25.20
C ILE A 58 87.79 -43.40 24.65
N ASP A 59 88.63 -43.94 23.76
CA ASP A 59 88.49 -45.30 23.24
C ASP A 59 88.57 -46.34 24.36
N THR A 60 89.50 -46.15 25.31
CA THR A 60 89.63 -47.03 26.47
C THR A 60 88.37 -47.03 27.33
N ILE A 61 87.71 -45.87 27.48
CA ILE A 61 86.42 -45.76 28.19
C ILE A 61 85.31 -46.45 27.40
N ILE A 62 85.25 -46.23 26.08
CA ILE A 62 84.26 -46.85 25.21
C ILE A 62 84.37 -48.37 25.27
N GLU A 63 85.59 -48.92 25.14
CA GLU A 63 85.83 -50.36 25.23
C GLU A 63 85.42 -50.92 26.60
N LYS A 64 85.86 -50.26 27.68
CA LYS A 64 85.63 -50.71 29.06
C LYS A 64 84.16 -50.71 29.48
N TYR A 65 83.36 -49.80 28.93
CA TYR A 65 81.96 -49.60 29.32
C TYR A 65 80.96 -49.90 28.19
N SER A 66 81.43 -50.46 27.06
CA SER A 66 80.60 -50.87 25.92
C SER A 66 79.48 -51.86 26.29
N SER A 67 79.71 -52.73 27.28
CA SER A 67 78.73 -53.71 27.77
C SER A 67 77.56 -53.09 28.55
N LEU A 68 77.70 -51.86 29.07
CA LEU A 68 76.57 -51.10 29.63
C LEU A 68 75.57 -50.67 28.54
N LYS A 69 76.02 -50.64 27.27
CA LYS A 69 75.18 -50.34 26.09
C LYS A 69 74.29 -51.53 25.70
N SER A 70 74.76 -52.76 25.93
CA SER A 70 74.07 -53.99 25.53
C SER A 70 73.04 -54.49 26.56
N VAL A 71 73.00 -53.93 27.77
CA VAL A 71 72.02 -54.29 28.82
C VAL A 71 70.82 -53.32 28.84
N ALA A 72 70.87 -52.21 28.09
CA ALA A 72 69.78 -51.23 27.95
C ALA A 72 68.89 -51.43 26.71
N ILE A 73 69.14 -52.48 25.91
CA ILE A 73 68.31 -52.82 24.75
C ILE A 73 67.55 -54.12 25.06
N SER A 74 66.47 -53.99 25.82
CA SER A 74 65.41 -55.00 25.87
C SER A 74 64.07 -54.28 25.94
N GLU A 75 63.35 -54.34 24.81
CA GLU A 75 61.91 -54.14 24.66
C GLU A 75 61.31 -52.88 25.31
N GLU A 76 61.54 -51.73 24.66
CA GLU A 76 60.43 -50.80 24.48
C GLU A 76 59.82 -51.07 23.10
N VAL A 77 58.55 -51.46 23.11
CA VAL A 77 57.67 -51.39 21.95
C VAL A 77 57.71 -49.94 21.47
N ILE A 78 58.40 -49.68 20.36
CA ILE A 78 58.29 -48.39 19.66
C ILE A 78 56.88 -48.38 19.08
N GLU A 79 55.95 -47.75 19.79
CA GLU A 79 54.75 -47.25 19.11
C GLU A 79 55.25 -46.36 17.95
N PRO A 80 54.87 -46.62 16.69
CA PRO A 80 55.24 -45.75 15.60
C PRO A 80 54.79 -44.33 15.96
N SER A 81 55.71 -43.36 15.89
CA SER A 81 55.33 -41.98 16.17
C SER A 81 54.19 -41.59 15.21
N GLU A 82 53.21 -40.79 15.66
CA GLU A 82 52.11 -40.34 14.78
C GLU A 82 52.64 -39.77 13.45
N CYS A 83 53.84 -39.20 13.46
CA CYS A 83 54.56 -38.72 12.28
C CYS A 83 54.97 -39.84 11.31
N ASP A 84 55.46 -40.97 11.81
CA ASP A 84 55.85 -42.12 10.99
C ASP A 84 54.63 -42.81 10.39
N GLU A 85 53.53 -42.91 11.15
CA GLU A 85 52.25 -43.38 10.63
C GLU A 85 51.71 -42.46 9.52
N ALA A 86 51.73 -41.14 9.73
CA ALA A 86 51.29 -40.17 8.74
C ALA A 86 52.15 -40.20 7.46
N LYS A 87 53.47 -40.29 7.56
CA LYS A 87 54.35 -40.47 6.38
C LYS A 87 54.02 -41.75 5.62
N THR A 88 53.82 -42.84 6.35
CA THR A 88 53.47 -44.14 5.77
C THR A 88 52.12 -44.08 5.03
N LYS A 89 51.12 -43.40 5.59
CA LYS A 89 49.84 -43.12 4.92
C LYS A 89 50.04 -42.29 3.65
N TYR A 90 50.89 -41.28 3.70
CA TYR A 90 51.19 -40.43 2.54
C TYR A 90 51.88 -41.19 1.39
N GLU A 91 52.85 -42.03 1.70
CA GLU A 91 53.56 -42.85 0.70
C GLU A 91 52.66 -43.87 0.01
N ARG A 92 51.59 -44.31 0.69
CA ARG A 92 50.60 -45.25 0.17
C ARG A 92 49.36 -44.59 -0.43
N LEU A 93 49.29 -43.26 -0.45
CA LEU A 93 48.19 -42.56 -1.11
C LEU A 93 48.12 -42.94 -2.59
N HIS A 94 46.89 -43.17 -3.05
CA HIS A 94 46.62 -43.31 -4.47
C HIS A 94 47.21 -42.10 -5.24
N PRO A 95 47.87 -42.29 -6.40
CA PRO A 95 48.50 -41.19 -7.14
C PRO A 95 47.55 -40.01 -7.44
N SER A 96 46.28 -40.27 -7.74
CA SER A 96 45.26 -39.22 -7.95
C SER A 96 45.03 -38.37 -6.68
N ILE A 97 44.89 -39.03 -5.54
CA ILE A 97 44.72 -38.38 -4.22
C ILE A 97 46.01 -37.64 -3.83
N SER A 98 47.19 -38.21 -4.12
CA SER A 98 48.49 -37.56 -3.90
C SER A 98 48.62 -36.27 -4.72
N VAL A 99 48.21 -36.27 -5.99
CA VAL A 99 48.20 -35.08 -6.86
C VAL A 99 47.23 -34.03 -6.32
N ASN A 100 46.04 -34.43 -5.86
CA ASN A 100 45.05 -33.53 -5.27
C ASN A 100 45.59 -32.87 -3.99
N LEU A 101 46.16 -33.66 -3.08
CA LEU A 101 46.79 -33.17 -1.84
C LEU A 101 47.94 -32.20 -2.14
N LYS A 102 48.81 -32.52 -3.10
CA LYS A 102 49.90 -31.63 -3.53
C LYS A 102 49.36 -30.31 -4.09
N SER A 103 48.34 -30.39 -4.94
CA SER A 103 47.70 -29.22 -5.55
C SER A 103 47.04 -28.34 -4.49
N TRP A 104 46.36 -28.95 -3.52
CA TRP A 104 45.75 -28.26 -2.38
C TRP A 104 46.80 -27.56 -1.52
N VAL A 105 47.89 -28.25 -1.14
CA VAL A 105 48.97 -27.66 -0.32
C VAL A 105 49.57 -26.44 -1.01
N LEU A 106 49.91 -26.57 -2.30
CA LEU A 106 50.46 -25.45 -3.08
C LEU A 106 49.47 -24.27 -3.16
N TRP A 107 48.19 -24.56 -3.39
CA TRP A 107 47.14 -23.53 -3.44
C TRP A 107 46.96 -22.84 -2.09
N ARG A 108 46.82 -23.59 -1.00
CA ARG A 108 46.62 -23.05 0.35
C ARG A 108 47.85 -22.26 0.78
N PHE A 109 49.05 -22.78 0.54
CA PHE A 109 50.32 -22.10 0.81
C PHE A 109 50.42 -20.77 0.05
N SER A 110 49.94 -20.71 -1.20
CA SER A 110 49.94 -19.48 -1.99
C SER A 110 49.14 -18.32 -1.35
N LYS A 111 48.13 -18.65 -0.54
CA LYS A 111 47.26 -17.70 0.19
C LYS A 111 47.93 -17.05 1.39
N LEU A 112 49.01 -17.65 1.88
CA LEU A 112 49.78 -17.07 2.97
C LEU A 112 50.41 -15.74 2.54
N SER A 113 50.62 -14.87 3.53
CA SER A 113 51.31 -13.61 3.37
C SER A 113 52.72 -13.83 2.83
N VAL A 114 53.26 -12.84 2.12
CA VAL A 114 54.64 -12.91 1.61
C VAL A 114 55.62 -13.18 2.74
N ARG A 115 55.36 -12.66 3.95
CA ARG A 115 56.19 -12.91 5.14
C ARG A 115 56.11 -14.36 5.61
N ALA A 116 54.92 -14.95 5.68
CA ALA A 116 54.74 -16.35 6.05
C ALA A 116 55.41 -17.29 5.04
N LYS A 117 55.22 -17.05 3.74
CA LYS A 117 55.84 -17.86 2.67
C LYS A 117 57.37 -17.79 2.70
N ASN A 118 57.92 -16.61 2.98
CA ASN A 118 59.37 -16.43 3.07
C ASN A 118 59.96 -17.00 4.38
N ALA A 119 59.18 -17.04 5.46
CA ALA A 119 59.60 -17.61 6.73
C ALA A 119 59.62 -19.15 6.71
N PHE A 120 58.69 -19.76 5.98
CA PHE A 120 58.52 -21.22 5.92
C PHE A 120 58.30 -21.74 4.48
N PRO A 121 59.23 -21.51 3.53
CA PRO A 121 59.06 -21.95 2.14
C PRO A 121 58.89 -23.47 1.98
N GLN A 122 59.44 -24.25 2.91
CA GLN A 122 59.37 -25.70 2.91
C GLN A 122 57.94 -26.24 3.12
N LEU A 123 57.04 -25.49 3.77
CA LEU A 123 55.66 -25.92 4.02
C LEU A 123 54.80 -25.98 2.76
N ALA A 124 55.32 -25.56 1.61
CA ALA A 124 54.73 -25.83 0.30
C ALA A 124 54.85 -27.32 -0.12
N ASN A 125 55.65 -28.12 0.60
CA ASN A 125 55.81 -29.55 0.40
C ASN A 125 54.98 -30.34 1.43
N VAL A 126 54.25 -31.35 0.95
CA VAL A 126 53.39 -32.19 1.79
C VAL A 126 54.17 -32.90 2.90
N SER A 127 55.32 -33.49 2.59
CA SER A 127 56.14 -34.22 3.57
C SER A 127 56.63 -33.30 4.70
N GLU A 128 57.00 -32.07 4.36
CA GLU A 128 57.40 -31.06 5.35
C GLU A 128 56.21 -30.59 6.21
N ALA A 129 55.03 -30.46 5.61
CA ALA A 129 53.80 -30.15 6.34
C ALA A 129 53.38 -31.29 7.30
N ILE A 130 53.54 -32.56 6.91
CA ILE A 130 53.34 -33.73 7.78
C ILE A 130 54.27 -33.64 9.00
N ILE A 131 55.55 -33.39 8.77
CA ILE A 131 56.53 -33.26 9.86
C ILE A 131 56.14 -32.11 10.80
N ALA A 132 55.71 -30.97 10.25
CA ALA A 132 55.32 -29.82 11.05
C ALA A 132 54.07 -30.05 11.93
N VAL A 133 53.14 -30.90 11.48
CA VAL A 133 51.90 -31.23 12.22
C VAL A 133 52.08 -32.38 13.21
N TYR A 134 52.72 -33.47 12.80
CA TYR A 134 52.69 -34.74 13.54
C TYR A 134 53.98 -35.02 14.33
N SER A 135 55.03 -34.18 14.21
CA SER A 135 56.22 -34.34 15.05
C SER A 135 55.97 -33.89 16.50
N LEU A 136 56.59 -34.60 17.45
CA LEU A 136 56.52 -34.30 18.90
C LEU A 136 56.95 -32.86 19.25
N THR A 137 57.87 -32.28 18.48
CA THR A 137 58.36 -30.91 18.70
C THR A 137 57.53 -29.84 17.99
N GLY A 138 56.73 -30.23 17.00
CA GLY A 138 56.03 -29.31 16.09
C GLY A 138 56.97 -28.33 15.38
N ILE A 139 56.41 -27.21 14.93
CA ILE A 139 57.18 -26.11 14.35
C ILE A 139 57.28 -24.93 15.34
N ASN A 140 58.51 -24.48 15.64
CA ASN A 140 58.70 -23.26 16.43
C ASN A 140 58.62 -22.03 15.53
N THR A 141 57.42 -21.47 15.42
CA THR A 141 57.16 -20.31 14.57
C THR A 141 57.87 -19.04 15.05
N LEU A 142 58.02 -18.86 16.37
CA LEU A 142 58.53 -17.63 16.98
C LEU A 142 60.06 -17.55 17.01
N SER A 143 60.77 -18.67 16.82
CA SER A 143 62.23 -18.68 16.70
C SER A 143 62.75 -18.21 15.34
N VAL A 144 61.88 -18.06 14.34
CA VAL A 144 62.27 -17.66 12.98
C VAL A 144 62.33 -16.14 12.85
N LYS A 145 63.46 -15.64 12.33
CA LYS A 145 63.70 -14.20 12.11
C LYS A 145 62.59 -13.59 11.27
N ASN A 146 62.00 -12.49 11.74
CA ASN A 146 60.88 -11.77 11.11
C ASN A 146 59.52 -12.50 11.12
N CYS A 147 59.36 -13.60 11.85
CA CYS A 147 58.06 -14.23 12.10
C CYS A 147 57.40 -13.60 13.35
N GLY A 148 56.51 -12.63 13.13
CA GLY A 148 55.76 -11.99 14.22
C GLY A 148 54.51 -12.78 14.64
N LYS A 149 53.83 -12.36 15.71
CA LYS A 149 52.59 -13.01 16.23
C LYS A 149 51.55 -13.28 15.14
N LYS A 150 51.34 -12.35 14.20
CA LYS A 150 50.40 -12.51 13.09
C LYS A 150 50.84 -13.61 12.12
N THR A 151 52.12 -13.64 11.73
CA THR A 151 52.68 -14.67 10.86
C THR A 151 52.63 -16.04 11.54
N SER A 152 52.91 -16.11 12.84
CA SER A 152 52.78 -17.34 13.61
C SER A 152 51.34 -17.87 13.63
N ALA A 153 50.34 -17.01 13.86
CA ALA A 153 48.94 -17.41 13.84
C ALA A 153 48.50 -17.89 12.45
N GLU A 154 48.97 -17.22 11.39
CA GLU A 154 48.72 -17.59 10.00
C GLU A 154 49.28 -18.98 9.66
N ILE A 155 50.51 -19.28 10.08
CA ILE A 155 51.11 -20.62 9.91
C ILE A 155 50.38 -21.67 10.74
N GLY A 156 49.97 -21.35 11.97
CA GLY A 156 49.17 -22.26 12.80
C GLY A 156 47.85 -22.64 12.14
N SER A 157 47.14 -21.67 11.54
CA SER A 157 45.92 -21.93 10.77
C SER A 157 46.19 -22.81 9.56
N PHE A 158 47.26 -22.55 8.80
CA PHE A 158 47.65 -23.38 7.66
C PHE A 158 47.88 -24.85 8.05
N LEU A 159 48.59 -25.08 9.16
CA LEU A 159 48.90 -26.43 9.64
C LEU A 159 47.65 -27.16 10.18
N ALA A 160 46.74 -26.43 10.82
CA ALA A 160 45.45 -26.98 11.23
C ALA A 160 44.61 -27.42 10.02
N ASP A 161 44.53 -26.57 8.99
CA ASP A 161 43.81 -26.91 7.74
C ASP A 161 44.47 -28.10 7.04
N PHE A 162 45.81 -28.13 7.00
CA PHE A 162 46.55 -29.24 6.41
C PHE A 162 46.26 -30.55 7.13
N LYS A 163 46.28 -30.54 8.47
CA LYS A 163 45.96 -31.72 9.29
C LYS A 163 44.60 -32.28 8.90
N GLN A 164 43.57 -31.44 8.90
CA GLN A 164 42.21 -31.84 8.57
C GLN A 164 42.10 -32.41 7.14
N TYR A 165 42.69 -31.72 6.15
CA TYR A 165 42.65 -32.18 4.76
C TYR A 165 43.42 -33.49 4.56
N PHE A 166 44.55 -33.64 5.24
CA PHE A 166 45.37 -34.85 5.20
C PHE A 166 44.66 -36.05 5.82
N GLU A 167 44.06 -35.87 6.99
CA GLU A 167 43.30 -36.94 7.69
C GLU A 167 42.13 -37.42 6.83
N GLU A 168 41.39 -36.51 6.20
CA GLU A 168 40.30 -36.89 5.28
C GLU A 168 40.83 -37.63 4.05
N ALA A 169 41.93 -37.15 3.44
CA ALA A 169 42.53 -37.79 2.28
C ALA A 169 43.11 -39.18 2.58
N THR A 170 43.40 -39.49 3.84
CA THR A 170 44.04 -40.75 4.29
C THR A 170 43.13 -41.64 5.13
N LYS A 171 41.86 -41.25 5.30
CA LYS A 171 40.89 -41.92 6.19
C LYS A 171 40.71 -43.41 5.90
N ASP A 172 40.74 -43.78 4.62
CA ASP A 172 40.49 -45.14 4.15
C ASP A 172 41.78 -45.93 3.87
N ILE A 173 42.96 -45.39 4.24
CA ILE A 173 44.25 -46.05 4.03
C ILE A 173 44.57 -46.93 5.22
N ASP A 174 44.50 -48.25 5.01
CA ASP A 174 45.08 -49.23 5.93
C ASP A 174 46.59 -49.36 5.65
N THR A 175 47.41 -49.40 6.69
CA THR A 175 48.88 -49.47 6.56
C THR A 175 49.39 -50.86 6.13
N ILE A 176 48.49 -51.73 5.67
CA ILE A 176 48.76 -53.12 5.31
C ILE A 176 48.38 -53.43 3.84
N SER A 177 47.62 -52.55 3.17
CA SER A 177 47.11 -52.78 1.80
C SER A 177 48.14 -52.53 0.69
N SER A 178 47.98 -53.24 -0.44
CA SER A 178 48.80 -53.15 -1.65
C SER A 178 48.63 -51.81 -2.39
N ILE A 179 49.67 -51.40 -3.12
CA ILE A 179 49.70 -50.18 -3.95
C ILE A 179 48.53 -50.24 -4.96
N PRO A 180 47.68 -49.22 -5.05
CA PRO A 180 46.53 -49.23 -5.95
C PRO A 180 46.92 -49.19 -7.44
N GLU A 181 46.16 -49.89 -8.28
CA GLU A 181 46.22 -49.75 -9.75
C GLU A 181 45.47 -48.48 -10.18
N ILE A 182 46.06 -47.70 -11.09
CA ILE A 182 45.46 -46.45 -11.60
C ILE A 182 44.55 -46.76 -12.77
N ASP A 183 43.27 -46.43 -12.66
CA ASP A 183 42.30 -46.58 -13.76
C ASP A 183 42.00 -45.24 -14.49
N SER A 184 41.04 -45.25 -15.41
CA SER A 184 40.59 -44.05 -16.14
C SER A 184 39.88 -43.05 -15.22
N ARG A 185 39.09 -43.55 -14.27
CA ARG A 185 38.32 -42.74 -13.32
C ARG A 185 39.25 -41.98 -12.38
N ASP A 186 40.36 -42.59 -11.97
CA ASP A 186 41.39 -41.94 -11.17
C ASP A 186 42.03 -40.74 -11.85
N LYS A 187 42.20 -40.79 -13.18
CA LYS A 187 42.70 -39.66 -13.96
C LYS A 187 41.71 -38.50 -13.93
N GLU A 188 40.42 -38.78 -14.12
CA GLU A 188 39.35 -37.77 -14.04
C GLU A 188 39.31 -37.12 -12.64
N ILE A 189 39.42 -37.91 -11.57
CA ILE A 189 39.46 -37.40 -10.18
C ILE A 189 40.66 -36.47 -9.97
N ALA A 190 41.85 -36.87 -10.46
CA ALA A 190 43.05 -36.05 -10.36
C ALA A 190 42.93 -34.75 -11.17
N GLU A 191 42.34 -34.80 -12.36
CA GLU A 191 42.11 -33.62 -13.20
C GLU A 191 41.15 -32.63 -12.53
N ILE A 192 40.08 -33.11 -11.88
CA ILE A 192 39.14 -32.27 -11.13
C ILE A 192 39.84 -31.59 -9.95
N GLY A 193 40.57 -32.34 -9.12
CA GLY A 193 41.26 -31.76 -7.97
C GLY A 193 42.41 -30.83 -8.37
N PHE A 194 43.12 -31.12 -9.45
CA PHE A 194 44.09 -30.18 -10.03
C PHE A 194 43.42 -28.90 -10.54
N LYS A 195 42.26 -29.01 -11.19
CA LYS A 195 41.52 -27.86 -11.72
C LYS A 195 40.89 -27.01 -10.61
N TYR A 196 40.47 -27.64 -9.52
CA TYR A 196 39.81 -27.02 -8.36
C TYR A 196 40.47 -27.46 -7.04
N PRO A 197 41.66 -26.91 -6.71
CA PRO A 197 42.48 -27.40 -5.59
C PRO A 197 41.90 -27.19 -4.19
N PHE A 198 40.72 -26.60 -4.04
CA PHE A 198 40.03 -26.41 -2.75
C PHE A 198 39.03 -27.52 -2.44
N LEU A 199 38.79 -28.43 -3.40
CA LEU A 199 37.93 -29.60 -3.22
C LEU A 199 38.66 -30.67 -2.40
N LEU A 200 37.93 -31.42 -1.59
CA LEU A 200 38.40 -32.63 -0.93
C LEU A 200 38.47 -33.77 -1.95
N SER A 201 39.28 -34.78 -1.67
CA SER A 201 39.39 -35.98 -2.52
C SER A 201 38.03 -36.65 -2.72
N LYS A 202 37.26 -36.79 -1.65
CA LYS A 202 35.92 -37.38 -1.71
C LYS A 202 34.93 -36.56 -2.55
N GLU A 203 35.07 -35.24 -2.56
CA GLU A 203 34.23 -34.37 -3.38
C GLU A 203 34.61 -34.47 -4.86
N CYS A 204 35.89 -34.65 -5.18
CA CYS A 204 36.34 -34.92 -6.54
C CYS A 204 35.77 -36.24 -7.05
N GLU A 205 35.79 -37.29 -6.23
CA GLU A 205 35.11 -38.57 -6.53
C GLU A 205 33.62 -38.37 -6.78
N ASN A 206 32.91 -37.71 -5.86
CA ASN A 206 31.47 -37.47 -6.00
C ASN A 206 31.13 -36.69 -7.27
N ILE A 207 31.95 -35.73 -7.67
CA ILE A 207 31.78 -34.98 -8.93
C ILE A 207 31.97 -35.89 -10.15
N VAL A 208 33.02 -36.72 -10.17
CA VAL A 208 33.26 -37.65 -11.28
C VAL A 208 32.15 -38.68 -11.39
N ASP A 209 31.74 -39.28 -10.26
CA ASP A 209 30.63 -40.23 -10.22
C ASP A 209 29.32 -39.58 -10.69
N PHE A 210 29.06 -38.34 -10.27
CA PHE A 210 27.92 -37.56 -10.73
C PHE A 210 27.94 -37.33 -12.25
N ILE A 211 29.07 -36.91 -12.82
CA ILE A 211 29.24 -36.68 -14.26
C ILE A 211 28.97 -37.97 -15.05
N GLN A 212 29.50 -39.10 -14.58
CA GLN A 212 29.32 -40.41 -15.23
C GLN A 212 27.88 -40.90 -15.15
N GLN A 213 27.18 -40.65 -14.03
CA GLN A 213 25.78 -41.05 -13.83
C GLN A 213 24.76 -40.14 -14.55
N ASN A 214 25.15 -38.92 -14.91
CA ASN A 214 24.26 -37.90 -15.48
C ASN A 214 24.69 -37.46 -16.88
N ASP A 215 25.10 -38.41 -17.73
CA ASP A 215 25.40 -38.18 -19.16
C ASP A 215 26.35 -37.01 -19.43
N GLY A 216 27.35 -36.81 -18.56
CA GLY A 216 28.36 -35.75 -18.72
C GLY A 216 27.96 -34.38 -18.15
N VAL A 217 26.81 -34.26 -17.46
CA VAL A 217 26.39 -33.02 -16.83
C VAL A 217 27.39 -32.60 -15.74
N PHE A 218 27.87 -31.36 -15.82
CA PHE A 218 28.91 -30.86 -14.93
C PHE A 218 28.34 -29.95 -13.82
N PRO A 219 28.59 -30.24 -12.52
CA PRO A 219 27.93 -29.55 -11.40
C PRO A 219 28.63 -28.23 -11.02
N TYR A 220 28.54 -27.21 -11.89
CA TYR A 220 29.20 -25.92 -11.70
C TYR A 220 28.80 -25.21 -10.40
N LEU A 221 27.52 -25.27 -10.01
CA LEU A 221 27.02 -24.58 -8.82
C LEU A 221 27.48 -25.25 -7.52
N TYR A 222 27.64 -26.58 -7.50
CA TYR A 222 28.25 -27.30 -6.37
C TYR A 222 29.67 -26.82 -6.09
N ILE A 223 30.48 -26.75 -7.15
CA ILE A 223 31.87 -26.32 -7.07
C ILE A 223 31.94 -24.85 -6.62
N ALA A 224 31.05 -23.99 -7.15
CA ALA A 224 30.95 -22.60 -6.73
C ALA A 224 30.55 -22.48 -5.25
N LYS A 225 29.55 -23.23 -4.79
CA LYS A 225 29.12 -23.28 -3.38
C LYS A 225 30.28 -23.65 -2.46
N LEU A 226 31.00 -24.74 -2.75
CA LEU A 226 32.13 -25.19 -1.94
C LEU A 226 33.24 -24.13 -1.89
N TYR A 227 33.52 -23.47 -3.02
CA TYR A 227 34.47 -22.36 -3.06
C TYR A 227 34.04 -21.19 -2.15
N ILE A 228 32.75 -20.81 -2.20
CA ILE A 228 32.19 -19.73 -1.39
C ILE A 228 32.28 -20.06 0.10
N MET A 229 31.93 -21.30 0.47
CA MET A 229 31.95 -21.75 1.86
C MET A 229 33.36 -21.76 2.45
N ARG A 230 34.37 -22.18 1.67
CA ARG A 230 35.77 -22.35 2.13
C ARG A 230 36.69 -21.16 1.86
N SER A 231 36.19 -20.11 1.22
CA SER A 231 37.02 -18.96 0.88
C SER A 231 37.28 -18.06 2.08
N ASP A 232 38.56 -17.83 2.38
CA ASP A 232 39.03 -16.84 3.37
C ASP A 232 38.90 -15.38 2.91
N ASN A 233 38.46 -15.12 1.68
CA ASN A 233 38.33 -13.76 1.17
C ASN A 233 37.27 -12.97 1.96
N PRO A 234 37.62 -11.85 2.64
CA PRO A 234 36.67 -11.08 3.42
C PRO A 234 35.46 -10.59 2.61
N ARG A 235 35.66 -10.30 1.31
CA ARG A 235 34.53 -9.94 0.44
C ARG A 235 33.55 -11.09 0.29
N ILE A 236 34.03 -12.32 0.11
CA ILE A 236 33.15 -13.49 -0.02
C ILE A 236 32.37 -13.73 1.27
N SER A 237 32.96 -13.47 2.45
CA SER A 237 32.22 -13.54 3.71
C SER A 237 31.02 -12.57 3.75
N ILE A 238 31.19 -11.34 3.25
CA ILE A 238 30.09 -10.36 3.14
C ILE A 238 28.94 -10.91 2.28
N TYR A 239 29.24 -11.53 1.13
CA TYR A 239 28.21 -12.16 0.29
C TYR A 239 27.54 -13.33 0.97
N ARG A 240 28.33 -14.17 1.66
CA ARG A 240 27.85 -15.34 2.38
C ARG A 240 26.84 -14.95 3.45
N ASP A 241 27.11 -13.88 4.18
CA ASP A 241 26.19 -13.36 5.20
C ASP A 241 24.97 -12.67 4.60
N TYR A 242 25.14 -11.90 3.53
CA TYR A 242 24.03 -11.19 2.87
C TYR A 242 23.01 -12.14 2.23
N TYR A 243 23.48 -13.16 1.51
CA TYR A 243 22.63 -14.14 0.84
C TYR A 243 22.26 -15.33 1.74
N GLY A 244 22.72 -15.38 3.00
CA GLY A 244 22.39 -16.47 3.92
C GLY A 244 23.02 -17.81 3.51
N LEU A 245 24.19 -17.77 2.86
CA LEU A 245 25.00 -18.94 2.53
C LEU A 245 25.96 -19.31 3.67
N ASN A 246 25.76 -18.73 4.85
CA ASN A 246 26.51 -19.02 6.06
C ASN A 246 26.02 -20.32 6.73
N PRO A 247 26.75 -20.87 7.71
CA PRO A 247 26.36 -22.13 8.36
C PRO A 247 25.00 -22.11 9.06
N SER A 248 24.49 -20.93 9.44
CA SER A 248 23.15 -20.78 10.02
C SER A 248 22.05 -20.67 8.97
N PHE A 249 22.40 -20.56 7.68
CA PHE A 249 21.49 -20.31 6.56
C PHE A 249 20.62 -19.05 6.75
N CYS A 250 21.12 -18.07 7.52
CA CYS A 250 20.40 -16.86 7.88
C CYS A 250 20.98 -15.64 7.15
N ARG A 251 20.11 -14.84 6.52
CA ARG A 251 20.52 -13.56 5.91
C ARG A 251 20.78 -12.52 6.98
N HIS A 252 21.90 -11.82 6.87
CA HIS A 252 22.18 -10.64 7.67
C HIS A 252 21.82 -9.38 6.89
N SER A 253 21.28 -8.39 7.60
CA SER A 253 21.00 -7.06 7.05
C SER A 253 22.30 -6.33 6.68
N LEU A 254 22.17 -5.34 5.79
CA LEU A 254 23.30 -4.50 5.39
C LEU A 254 23.94 -3.76 6.58
N SER A 255 23.18 -3.46 7.62
CA SER A 255 23.67 -2.81 8.84
C SER A 255 24.48 -3.79 9.69
N GLU A 256 23.93 -4.98 9.98
CA GLU A 256 24.64 -6.02 10.75
C GLU A 256 25.96 -6.41 10.09
N ILE A 257 25.97 -6.56 8.76
CA ILE A 257 27.19 -6.84 8.01
C ILE A 257 28.17 -5.67 8.09
N GLY A 258 27.67 -4.44 8.04
CA GLY A 258 28.47 -3.23 8.19
C GLY A 258 29.20 -3.18 9.53
N ASP A 259 28.46 -3.43 10.62
CA ASP A 259 28.98 -3.45 11.98
C ASP A 259 30.02 -4.56 12.16
N ASN A 260 29.73 -5.78 11.69
CA ASN A 260 30.64 -6.93 11.79
C ASN A 260 31.95 -6.75 11.00
N ASN A 261 31.94 -5.93 9.95
CA ASN A 261 33.09 -5.75 9.06
C ASN A 261 33.74 -4.37 9.17
N ASN A 262 33.30 -3.50 10.09
CA ASN A 262 33.70 -2.09 10.17
C ASN A 262 33.53 -1.32 8.85
N LEU A 263 32.39 -1.51 8.19
CA LEU A 263 32.02 -0.88 6.92
C LEU A 263 30.72 -0.08 7.07
N SER A 264 30.53 0.96 6.28
CA SER A 264 29.22 1.62 6.21
C SER A 264 28.19 0.73 5.51
N ARG A 265 26.91 0.85 5.91
CA ARG A 265 25.78 0.18 5.25
C ARG A 265 25.80 0.37 3.72
N GLU A 266 26.10 1.59 3.28
CA GLU A 266 26.18 1.91 1.85
C GLU A 266 27.34 1.22 1.16
N ARG A 267 28.48 1.06 1.85
CA ARG A 267 29.61 0.30 1.30
C ARG A 267 29.28 -1.17 1.14
N VAL A 268 28.56 -1.77 2.09
CA VAL A 268 28.09 -3.16 1.98
C VAL A 268 27.15 -3.28 0.77
N ARG A 269 26.17 -2.37 0.63
CA ARG A 269 25.24 -2.35 -0.52
C ARG A 269 25.97 -2.32 -1.86
N GLN A 270 27.00 -1.49 -1.98
CA GLN A 270 27.82 -1.40 -3.19
C GLN A 270 28.55 -2.71 -3.48
N LEU A 271 29.08 -3.39 -2.45
CA LEU A 271 29.73 -4.69 -2.64
C LEU A 271 28.73 -5.72 -3.16
N VAL A 272 27.62 -5.94 -2.45
CA VAL A 272 26.66 -7.01 -2.78
C VAL A 272 25.85 -6.73 -4.06
N SER A 273 25.91 -5.51 -4.60
CA SER A 273 25.30 -5.16 -5.88
C SER A 273 25.97 -5.81 -7.11
N CYS A 274 27.21 -6.26 -6.97
CA CYS A 274 27.95 -7.01 -7.99
C CYS A 274 27.91 -8.51 -7.69
N SER A 275 28.13 -9.37 -8.70
CA SER A 275 28.28 -10.81 -8.47
C SER A 275 29.46 -11.13 -7.55
N ILE A 276 29.34 -12.21 -6.78
CA ILE A 276 30.40 -12.72 -5.91
C ILE A 276 31.71 -12.96 -6.70
N PRO A 277 32.89 -12.55 -6.20
CA PRO A 277 34.13 -12.69 -6.95
C PRO A 277 34.57 -14.15 -6.99
N LEU A 278 34.52 -14.77 -8.17
CA LEU A 278 34.95 -16.15 -8.40
C LEU A 278 36.24 -16.25 -9.23
N PRO A 279 37.01 -17.34 -9.08
CA PRO A 279 38.05 -17.69 -10.04
C PRO A 279 37.48 -17.78 -11.46
N LYS A 280 38.19 -17.24 -12.45
CA LYS A 280 37.75 -17.17 -13.87
C LYS A 280 37.16 -18.49 -14.40
N ARG A 281 37.77 -19.63 -14.06
CA ARG A 281 37.33 -20.96 -14.50
C ARG A 281 35.96 -21.35 -13.95
N ILE A 282 35.66 -21.00 -12.69
CA ILE A 282 34.36 -21.25 -12.07
C ILE A 282 33.33 -20.26 -12.65
N GLN A 283 33.71 -18.98 -12.72
CA GLN A 283 32.84 -17.92 -13.24
C GLN A 283 32.35 -18.21 -14.66
N GLU A 284 33.23 -18.65 -15.56
CA GLU A 284 32.86 -18.99 -16.94
C GLU A 284 31.87 -20.16 -17.00
N GLY A 285 32.13 -21.23 -16.24
CA GLY A 285 31.25 -22.39 -16.20
C GLY A 285 29.86 -22.07 -15.64
N VAL A 286 29.81 -21.31 -14.55
CA VAL A 286 28.54 -20.81 -13.96
C VAL A 286 27.77 -19.97 -14.97
N ARG A 287 28.44 -19.06 -15.69
CA ARG A 287 27.81 -18.22 -16.70
C ARG A 287 27.22 -19.04 -17.85
N GLN A 288 27.98 -20.01 -18.37
CA GLN A 288 27.53 -20.88 -19.47
C GLN A 288 26.33 -21.73 -19.06
N TYR A 289 26.31 -22.22 -17.82
CA TYR A 289 25.23 -23.03 -17.29
C TYR A 289 23.95 -22.21 -17.03
N LEU A 290 24.05 -21.09 -16.31
CA LEU A 290 22.89 -20.30 -15.91
C LEU A 290 22.30 -19.45 -17.04
N GLY A 291 23.13 -18.97 -17.97
CA GLY A 291 22.72 -18.08 -19.06
C GLY A 291 21.45 -18.50 -19.82
N PRO A 292 21.33 -19.75 -20.31
CA PRO A 292 20.15 -20.21 -21.03
C PRO A 292 18.94 -20.56 -20.13
N LEU A 293 19.14 -20.68 -18.81
CA LEU A 293 18.12 -21.14 -17.86
C LEU A 293 17.38 -19.99 -17.17
N ILE A 294 18.10 -18.90 -16.88
CA ILE A 294 17.58 -17.82 -16.04
C ILE A 294 16.82 -16.79 -16.91
N SER A 295 15.51 -16.74 -16.72
CA SER A 295 14.62 -15.71 -17.27
C SER A 295 14.55 -14.46 -16.40
N ASN A 296 13.93 -13.39 -16.93
CA ASN A 296 13.92 -12.08 -16.25
C ASN A 296 13.16 -12.07 -14.92
N VAL A 297 12.21 -13.00 -14.70
CA VAL A 297 11.48 -13.18 -13.44
C VAL A 297 11.35 -14.65 -13.13
N ILE A 298 11.77 -15.06 -11.92
CA ILE A 298 11.69 -16.45 -11.45
C ILE A 298 11.30 -16.43 -9.97
N ALA A 299 10.18 -17.05 -9.62
CA ALA A 299 9.77 -17.16 -8.23
C ALA A 299 10.64 -18.19 -7.47
N PHE A 300 10.90 -17.98 -6.18
CA PHE A 300 11.71 -18.89 -5.35
C PHE A 300 11.07 -20.27 -5.14
N ASP A 301 9.77 -20.41 -5.41
CA ASP A 301 9.01 -21.67 -5.41
C ASP A 301 8.93 -22.34 -6.80
N SER A 302 9.63 -21.80 -7.81
CA SER A 302 9.65 -22.35 -9.17
C SER A 302 10.23 -23.77 -9.24
N LEU A 303 9.62 -24.62 -10.07
CA LEU A 303 10.15 -25.96 -10.38
C LEU A 303 11.50 -25.92 -11.12
N LEU A 304 11.92 -24.77 -11.65
CA LEU A 304 13.27 -24.59 -12.21
C LEU A 304 14.36 -24.94 -11.19
N TRP A 305 14.15 -24.64 -9.91
CA TRP A 305 15.13 -24.92 -8.86
C TRP A 305 15.35 -26.43 -8.70
N ASN A 306 14.31 -27.26 -8.90
CA ASN A 306 14.44 -28.72 -8.91
C ASN A 306 15.40 -29.20 -10.00
N LYS A 307 15.25 -28.67 -11.22
CA LYS A 307 16.15 -28.98 -12.34
C LYS A 307 17.58 -28.57 -12.02
N ILE A 308 17.77 -27.33 -11.55
CA ILE A 308 19.09 -26.80 -11.21
C ILE A 308 19.77 -27.65 -10.12
N GLN A 309 19.01 -28.07 -9.11
CA GLN A 309 19.53 -28.88 -8.02
C GLN A 309 20.01 -30.25 -8.51
N ARG A 310 19.18 -30.94 -9.30
CA ARG A 310 19.53 -32.25 -9.89
C ARG A 310 20.76 -32.17 -10.79
N GLU A 311 20.88 -31.14 -11.60
CA GLU A 311 22.00 -30.95 -12.52
C GLU A 311 23.28 -30.46 -11.83
N ASN A 312 23.22 -30.06 -10.55
CA ASN A 312 24.37 -29.51 -9.84
C ASN A 312 24.63 -30.14 -8.48
N LEU A 313 24.22 -31.38 -8.21
CA LEU A 313 24.52 -32.06 -6.94
C LEU A 313 24.20 -31.19 -5.70
N LEU A 314 23.08 -30.47 -5.75
CA LEU A 314 22.62 -29.60 -4.66
C LEU A 314 21.50 -30.28 -3.88
N GLU A 315 21.53 -30.14 -2.56
CA GLU A 315 20.60 -30.81 -1.63
C GLU A 315 19.80 -29.80 -0.79
N GLU A 316 20.01 -28.50 -0.99
CA GLU A 316 19.36 -27.45 -0.21
C GLU A 316 17.89 -27.22 -0.61
N SER A 317 17.20 -26.35 0.13
CA SER A 317 15.86 -25.89 -0.27
C SER A 317 15.91 -25.02 -1.53
N TYR A 318 14.77 -24.88 -2.22
CA TYR A 318 14.67 -24.04 -3.42
C TYR A 318 15.08 -22.59 -3.14
N SER A 319 14.68 -22.04 -1.98
CA SER A 319 15.08 -20.69 -1.58
C SER A 319 16.60 -20.56 -1.43
N GLN A 320 17.27 -21.56 -0.84
CA GLN A 320 18.73 -21.54 -0.68
C GLN A 320 19.45 -21.67 -2.04
N THR A 321 18.95 -22.52 -2.94
CA THR A 321 19.46 -22.60 -4.32
C THR A 321 19.26 -21.29 -5.07
N ALA A 322 18.09 -20.66 -4.94
CA ALA A 322 17.80 -19.37 -5.56
C ALA A 322 18.72 -18.26 -5.04
N LEU A 323 19.03 -18.24 -3.73
CA LEU A 323 19.97 -17.30 -3.11
C LEU A 323 21.41 -17.54 -3.56
N LEU A 324 21.84 -18.80 -3.69
CA LEU A 324 23.13 -19.14 -4.29
C LEU A 324 23.22 -18.58 -5.71
N VAL A 325 22.21 -18.85 -6.56
CA VAL A 325 22.14 -18.33 -7.92
C VAL A 325 22.11 -16.80 -7.95
N ALA A 326 21.34 -16.16 -7.07
CA ALA A 326 21.30 -14.70 -6.95
C ALA A 326 22.68 -14.10 -6.64
N SER A 327 23.48 -14.76 -5.78
CA SER A 327 24.84 -14.32 -5.45
C SER A 327 25.83 -14.40 -6.62
N LEU A 328 25.55 -15.29 -7.58
CA LEU A 328 26.40 -15.58 -8.74
C LEU A 328 26.09 -14.70 -9.95
N LEU A 329 24.92 -14.06 -9.98
CA LEU A 329 24.47 -13.22 -11.09
C LEU A 329 24.68 -11.74 -10.78
N ASP A 330 25.26 -11.02 -11.74
CA ASP A 330 25.36 -9.57 -11.70
C ASP A 330 24.11 -8.87 -12.28
N THR A 331 23.37 -9.55 -13.14
CA THR A 331 22.19 -9.05 -13.84
C THR A 331 20.90 -9.11 -13.01
N HIS A 332 20.83 -9.96 -11.98
CA HIS A 332 19.61 -10.20 -11.22
C HIS A 332 19.70 -9.71 -9.77
N THR A 333 18.55 -9.44 -9.17
CA THR A 333 18.36 -9.07 -7.76
C THR A 333 17.23 -9.89 -7.16
N VAL A 334 17.26 -10.06 -5.84
CA VAL A 334 16.11 -10.60 -5.11
C VAL A 334 15.08 -9.48 -4.94
N LEU A 335 13.84 -9.77 -5.29
CA LEU A 335 12.69 -8.88 -5.16
C LEU A 335 11.61 -9.54 -4.31
N GLN A 336 11.08 -8.75 -3.40
CA GLN A 336 9.91 -9.08 -2.59
C GLN A 336 9.01 -7.84 -2.58
N VAL A 337 7.73 -8.01 -2.91
CA VAL A 337 6.78 -6.88 -3.04
C VAL A 337 6.21 -6.45 -1.69
N ASP A 338 6.11 -7.39 -0.74
CA ASP A 338 5.62 -7.22 0.61
C ASP A 338 6.42 -8.15 1.55
N ASP A 339 6.63 -7.78 2.81
CA ASP A 339 7.60 -8.46 3.69
C ASP A 339 7.18 -9.89 4.07
N ASP A 340 5.87 -10.19 4.04
CA ASP A 340 5.31 -11.53 4.27
C ASP A 340 5.08 -12.31 2.96
N ASP A 341 5.54 -11.78 1.81
CA ASP A 341 5.34 -12.39 0.51
C ASP A 341 6.49 -13.31 0.07
N LYS A 342 6.27 -14.12 -0.96
CA LYS A 342 7.32 -14.92 -1.58
C LYS A 342 8.33 -14.04 -2.32
N GLU A 343 9.54 -14.57 -2.44
CA GLU A 343 10.65 -13.90 -3.09
C GLU A 343 10.80 -14.32 -4.55
N TYR A 344 11.37 -13.41 -5.35
CA TYR A 344 11.61 -13.61 -6.77
C TYR A 344 13.04 -13.21 -7.10
N LEU A 345 13.67 -13.96 -7.99
CA LEU A 345 14.87 -13.53 -8.69
C LEU A 345 14.43 -12.74 -9.93
N VAL A 346 14.88 -11.49 -10.03
CA VAL A 346 14.40 -10.55 -11.03
C VAL A 346 15.57 -9.82 -11.70
N GLU A 347 15.53 -9.68 -13.02
CA GLU A 347 16.53 -8.92 -13.76
C GLU A 347 16.50 -7.44 -13.34
N LYS A 348 17.67 -6.87 -12.99
CA LYS A 348 17.78 -5.49 -12.50
C LYS A 348 17.23 -4.49 -13.52
N SER A 349 17.48 -4.73 -14.81
CA SER A 349 17.04 -3.87 -15.93
C SER A 349 15.52 -3.72 -16.01
N ILE A 350 14.74 -4.77 -15.70
CA ILE A 350 13.28 -4.69 -15.76
C ILE A 350 12.68 -3.92 -14.58
N THR A 351 13.37 -3.91 -13.44
CA THR A 351 12.96 -3.13 -12.26
C THR A 351 13.44 -1.68 -12.30
N GLU A 352 14.29 -1.34 -13.27
CA GLU A 352 14.78 0.02 -13.45
C GLU A 352 13.59 0.98 -13.66
N ASN A 353 13.59 2.10 -12.93
CA ASN A 353 12.52 3.09 -12.92
C ASN A 353 11.16 2.64 -12.33
N VAL A 354 11.01 1.38 -11.90
CA VAL A 354 9.77 0.86 -11.29
C VAL A 354 9.81 1.04 -9.77
N LYS A 355 8.83 1.79 -9.22
CA LYS A 355 8.66 1.92 -7.76
C LYS A 355 7.82 0.76 -7.22
N VAL A 356 8.44 -0.42 -7.10
CA VAL A 356 7.74 -1.69 -6.85
C VAL A 356 6.69 -1.63 -5.72
N ARG A 357 7.05 -1.15 -4.53
CA ARG A 357 6.11 -1.02 -3.40
C ARG A 357 4.98 -0.01 -3.66
N ASN A 358 5.27 1.10 -4.34
CA ASN A 358 4.23 2.09 -4.65
C ASN A 358 3.22 1.56 -5.67
N VAL A 359 3.68 0.78 -6.66
CA VAL A 359 2.82 0.11 -7.63
C VAL A 359 1.85 -0.82 -6.89
N LEU A 360 2.38 -1.68 -6.00
CA LEU A 360 1.54 -2.57 -5.19
C LEU A 360 0.51 -1.79 -4.37
N ASN A 361 0.95 -0.77 -3.63
CA ASN A 361 0.07 0.02 -2.78
C ASN A 361 -1.06 0.70 -3.57
N ASN A 362 -0.77 1.18 -4.78
CA ASN A 362 -1.78 1.79 -5.64
C ASN A 362 -2.80 0.75 -6.14
N ILE A 363 -2.35 -0.46 -6.51
CA ILE A 363 -3.26 -1.54 -6.93
C ILE A 363 -4.14 -1.99 -5.77
N CYS A 364 -3.56 -2.26 -4.59
CA CYS A 364 -4.29 -2.65 -3.39
C CYS A 364 -5.35 -1.60 -3.02
N ARG A 365 -4.98 -0.32 -3.06
CA ARG A 365 -5.93 0.78 -2.82
C ARG A 365 -7.14 0.71 -3.74
N VAL A 366 -6.94 0.44 -5.03
CA VAL A 366 -8.05 0.32 -5.99
C VAL A 366 -8.89 -0.91 -5.71
N ILE A 367 -8.28 -2.06 -5.39
CA ILE A 367 -8.98 -3.31 -5.03
C ILE A 367 -9.80 -3.19 -3.73
N GLU A 368 -9.41 -2.30 -2.82
CA GLU A 368 -10.11 -2.05 -1.57
C GLU A 368 -11.22 -1.00 -1.69
N LEU A 369 -11.29 -0.24 -2.80
CA LEU A 369 -12.37 0.73 -3.01
C LEU A 369 -13.75 0.06 -3.07
N ARG A 370 -14.75 0.79 -2.58
CA ARG A 370 -16.16 0.39 -2.68
C ARG A 370 -16.58 0.38 -4.15
N ARG A 371 -17.11 -0.74 -4.63
CA ARG A 371 -17.66 -0.91 -5.99
C ARG A 371 -18.95 -1.71 -5.99
N THR A 372 -19.86 -1.34 -6.88
CA THR A 372 -21.18 -1.97 -7.02
C THR A 372 -21.33 -2.78 -8.31
N THR A 373 -20.37 -2.66 -9.23
CA THR A 373 -20.32 -3.40 -10.49
C THR A 373 -19.01 -4.18 -10.59
N ILE A 374 -18.97 -5.13 -11.53
CA ILE A 374 -17.72 -5.78 -11.92
C ILE A 374 -16.83 -4.73 -12.58
N GLU A 375 -15.58 -4.66 -12.14
CA GLU A 375 -14.57 -3.75 -12.67
C GLU A 375 -13.29 -4.53 -13.00
N GLN A 376 -12.51 -4.02 -13.96
CA GLN A 376 -11.22 -4.60 -14.33
C GLN A 376 -10.09 -3.61 -14.08
N LEU A 377 -8.94 -4.14 -13.67
CA LEU A 377 -7.72 -3.39 -13.44
C LEU A 377 -6.56 -4.03 -14.21
N ASP A 378 -5.79 -3.23 -14.95
CA ASP A 378 -4.60 -3.69 -15.67
C ASP A 378 -3.33 -3.37 -14.87
N ILE A 379 -2.68 -4.41 -14.30
CA ILE A 379 -1.44 -4.27 -13.51
C ILE A 379 -0.36 -3.49 -14.28
N LEU A 380 -0.26 -3.67 -15.59
CA LEU A 380 0.76 -3.01 -16.40
C LEU A 380 0.58 -1.48 -16.44
N GLN A 381 -0.65 -0.99 -16.39
CA GLN A 381 -0.93 0.44 -16.34
C GLN A 381 -0.41 1.06 -15.04
N PHE A 382 -0.46 0.32 -13.93
CA PHE A 382 0.07 0.77 -12.65
C PHE A 382 1.60 0.74 -12.63
N ILE A 383 2.23 -0.25 -13.27
CA ILE A 383 3.68 -0.28 -13.45
C ILE A 383 4.16 0.92 -14.30
N LYS A 384 3.42 1.23 -15.37
CA LYS A 384 3.73 2.31 -16.33
C LYS A 384 3.03 3.64 -16.00
N SER A 385 2.68 3.88 -14.74
CA SER A 385 1.91 5.08 -14.34
C SER A 385 2.67 6.39 -14.55
N ASP A 386 4.00 6.36 -14.49
CA ASP A 386 4.85 7.54 -14.64
C ASP A 386 5.33 7.69 -16.09
N ARG A 387 5.55 8.93 -16.54
CA ARG A 387 6.17 9.22 -17.86
C ARG A 387 7.68 8.95 -17.83
N ARG A 388 8.07 7.69 -17.60
CA ARG A 388 9.46 7.21 -17.56
C ARG A 388 9.71 6.22 -18.68
N LEU A 389 10.98 6.05 -19.02
CA LEU A 389 11.41 4.98 -19.92
C LEU A 389 11.50 3.67 -19.13
N TYR A 390 10.76 2.66 -19.56
CA TYR A 390 10.75 1.32 -18.96
C TYR A 390 11.37 0.30 -19.91
N HIS A 391 11.89 -0.79 -19.35
CA HIS A 391 12.40 -1.90 -20.15
C HIS A 391 11.30 -2.53 -21.03
N LYS A 392 11.69 -3.08 -22.20
CA LYS A 392 10.76 -3.71 -23.15
C LYS A 392 9.94 -4.86 -22.57
N ASN A 393 10.52 -5.58 -21.59
CA ASN A 393 9.91 -6.74 -20.91
C ASN A 393 9.38 -6.39 -19.51
N VAL A 394 9.13 -5.10 -19.21
CA VAL A 394 8.65 -4.69 -17.86
C VAL A 394 7.31 -5.31 -17.49
N ASP A 395 6.52 -5.71 -18.49
CA ASP A 395 5.25 -6.44 -18.33
C ASP A 395 5.43 -7.79 -17.63
N GLN A 396 6.60 -8.41 -17.70
CA GLN A 396 6.87 -9.66 -16.97
C GLN A 396 6.80 -9.46 -15.45
N LEU A 397 6.98 -8.24 -14.93
CA LEU A 397 6.75 -7.96 -13.51
C LEU A 397 5.29 -8.13 -13.08
N CYS A 398 4.32 -8.19 -14.01
CA CYS A 398 2.92 -8.37 -13.65
C CYS A 398 2.70 -9.68 -12.88
N VAL A 399 3.46 -10.75 -13.17
CA VAL A 399 3.39 -12.03 -12.43
C VAL A 399 3.64 -11.87 -10.93
N VAL A 400 4.58 -10.98 -10.56
CA VAL A 400 4.94 -10.75 -9.16
C VAL A 400 3.76 -10.16 -8.39
N TYR A 401 3.08 -9.17 -8.97
CA TYR A 401 1.89 -8.58 -8.37
C TYR A 401 0.69 -9.53 -8.44
N ALA A 402 0.48 -10.22 -9.56
CA ALA A 402 -0.64 -11.14 -9.74
C ALA A 402 -0.63 -12.27 -8.70
N ASP A 403 0.54 -12.87 -8.45
CA ASP A 403 0.70 -13.92 -7.45
C ASP A 403 0.43 -13.43 -6.03
N PHE A 404 0.80 -12.19 -5.69
CA PHE A 404 0.44 -11.57 -4.42
C PHE A 404 -1.07 -11.34 -4.31
N LEU A 405 -1.68 -10.74 -5.34
CA LEU A 405 -3.09 -10.37 -5.35
C LEU A 405 -4.02 -11.60 -5.30
N LYS A 406 -3.69 -12.67 -6.03
CA LYS A 406 -4.41 -13.95 -5.97
C LYS A 406 -4.46 -14.50 -4.55
N ARG A 407 -3.32 -14.51 -3.85
CA ARG A 407 -3.23 -15.02 -2.47
C ARG A 407 -3.94 -14.11 -1.46
N LYS A 408 -3.76 -12.79 -1.56
CA LYS A 408 -4.30 -11.84 -0.58
C LYS A 408 -5.79 -11.58 -0.74
N TYR A 409 -6.27 -11.41 -1.97
CA TYR A 409 -7.66 -10.97 -2.24
C TYR A 409 -8.53 -12.03 -2.91
N SER A 410 -7.98 -13.22 -3.24
CA SER A 410 -8.71 -14.28 -3.95
C SER A 410 -9.41 -13.77 -5.23
N VAL A 411 -8.72 -12.89 -5.97
CA VAL A 411 -9.23 -12.29 -7.22
C VAL A 411 -8.85 -13.13 -8.44
N ASP A 412 -9.72 -13.14 -9.43
CA ASP A 412 -9.44 -13.73 -10.73
C ASP A 412 -8.51 -12.82 -11.54
N ILE A 413 -7.44 -13.40 -12.10
CA ILE A 413 -6.46 -12.66 -12.90
C ILE A 413 -6.16 -13.41 -14.19
N GLU A 414 -6.47 -12.76 -15.31
CA GLU A 414 -6.19 -13.23 -16.67
C GLU A 414 -4.77 -12.82 -17.07
N ASP A 415 -4.01 -13.78 -17.63
CA ASP A 415 -2.63 -13.62 -18.11
C ASP A 415 -1.68 -12.92 -17.13
N ASN A 416 -1.90 -13.12 -15.82
CA ASN A 416 -1.18 -12.44 -14.74
C ASN A 416 -1.17 -10.91 -14.84
N ARG A 417 -2.15 -10.31 -15.54
CA ARG A 417 -2.17 -8.88 -15.85
C ARG A 417 -3.51 -8.22 -15.56
N ILE A 418 -4.61 -8.80 -16.03
CA ILE A 418 -5.94 -8.19 -15.91
C ILE A 418 -6.64 -8.80 -14.69
N VAL A 419 -6.82 -7.99 -13.66
CA VAL A 419 -7.51 -8.36 -12.42
C VAL A 419 -9.00 -8.08 -12.58
N THR A 420 -9.84 -9.09 -12.40
CA THR A 420 -11.30 -8.95 -12.35
C THR A 420 -11.74 -8.79 -10.90
N MET A 421 -12.36 -7.65 -10.59
CA MET A 421 -12.84 -7.31 -9.27
C MET A 421 -14.37 -7.43 -9.24
N LEU A 422 -14.88 -8.35 -8.41
CA LEU A 422 -16.31 -8.50 -8.20
C LEU A 422 -16.87 -7.35 -7.34
N PRO A 423 -18.19 -7.05 -7.45
CA PRO A 423 -18.88 -6.12 -6.56
C PRO A 423 -18.62 -6.47 -5.10
N ASN A 424 -18.12 -5.51 -4.32
CA ASN A 424 -17.92 -5.65 -2.87
C ASN A 424 -18.92 -4.84 -2.04
N ALA A 425 -19.84 -4.13 -2.72
CA ALA A 425 -20.91 -3.39 -2.09
C ALA A 425 -22.20 -3.46 -2.90
N LEU A 426 -23.32 -3.36 -2.18
CA LEU A 426 -24.64 -3.29 -2.77
C LEU A 426 -24.92 -1.87 -3.31
N ASP A 427 -25.41 -1.80 -4.55
CA ASP A 427 -26.10 -0.59 -5.03
C ASP A 427 -27.54 -0.62 -4.53
N VAL A 428 -27.80 0.17 -3.49
CA VAL A 428 -29.12 0.27 -2.86
C VAL A 428 -30.18 0.73 -3.87
N SER A 429 -29.84 1.61 -4.82
CA SER A 429 -30.82 2.17 -5.76
C SER A 429 -31.28 1.14 -6.80
N ILE A 430 -30.36 0.28 -7.25
CA ILE A 430 -30.64 -0.83 -8.16
C ILE A 430 -31.35 -1.96 -7.39
N ALA A 431 -30.94 -2.25 -6.16
CA ALA A 431 -31.61 -3.25 -5.34
C ALA A 431 -33.09 -2.92 -5.12
N ILE A 432 -33.43 -1.66 -4.86
CA ILE A 432 -34.82 -1.22 -4.72
C ILE A 432 -35.60 -1.35 -6.03
N GLU A 433 -34.96 -1.04 -7.16
CA GLU A 433 -35.57 -1.25 -8.49
C GLU A 433 -35.91 -2.73 -8.72
N ASN A 434 -34.95 -3.62 -8.43
CA ASN A 434 -35.14 -5.07 -8.55
C ASN A 434 -36.26 -5.59 -7.64
N ILE A 435 -36.42 -5.03 -6.43
CA ILE A 435 -37.54 -5.39 -5.55
C ILE A 435 -38.87 -5.07 -6.20
N LEU A 436 -39.02 -3.85 -6.75
CA LEU A 436 -40.24 -3.45 -7.45
C LEU A 436 -40.47 -4.34 -8.69
N GLU A 437 -39.42 -4.62 -9.46
CA GLU A 437 -39.50 -5.47 -10.66
C GLU A 437 -39.95 -6.90 -10.33
N GLN A 438 -39.36 -7.52 -9.31
CA GLN A 438 -39.68 -8.88 -8.88
C GLN A 438 -41.07 -9.00 -8.25
N LYS A 439 -41.49 -8.00 -7.47
CA LYS A 439 -42.83 -8.00 -6.85
C LYS A 439 -43.93 -7.69 -7.87
N GLY A 440 -43.63 -6.90 -8.90
CA GLY A 440 -44.55 -6.57 -9.98
C GLY A 440 -45.77 -5.73 -9.55
N VAL A 441 -45.78 -5.19 -8.34
CA VAL A 441 -46.88 -4.41 -7.77
C VAL A 441 -46.38 -3.10 -7.13
N PRO A 442 -47.18 -2.03 -7.11
CA PRO A 442 -46.82 -0.79 -6.41
C PRO A 442 -46.60 -1.03 -4.92
N MET A 443 -45.57 -0.41 -4.35
CA MET A 443 -45.25 -0.56 -2.93
C MET A 443 -45.07 0.81 -2.27
N SER A 444 -45.51 0.91 -1.01
CA SER A 444 -45.24 2.07 -0.17
C SER A 444 -43.76 2.14 0.23
N LEU A 445 -43.33 3.31 0.69
CA LEU A 445 -41.96 3.54 1.15
C LEU A 445 -41.58 2.64 2.34
N ASP A 446 -42.53 2.40 3.25
CA ASP A 446 -42.36 1.53 4.42
C ASP A 446 -42.21 0.06 3.99
N GLU A 447 -43.10 -0.43 3.13
CA GLU A 447 -43.03 -1.81 2.60
C GLU A 447 -41.73 -2.07 1.82
N LEU A 448 -41.27 -1.09 1.03
CA LEU A 448 -40.00 -1.19 0.30
C LEU A 448 -38.79 -1.27 1.26
N LEU A 449 -38.82 -0.51 2.35
CA LEU A 449 -37.76 -0.54 3.36
C LEU A 449 -37.72 -1.88 4.08
N ASP A 450 -38.89 -2.41 4.46
CA ASP A 450 -39.01 -3.71 5.13
C ASP A 450 -38.51 -4.84 4.23
N VAL A 451 -38.97 -4.89 2.97
CA VAL A 451 -38.52 -5.91 2.02
C VAL A 451 -37.03 -5.79 1.70
N PHE A 452 -36.51 -4.55 1.58
CA PHE A 452 -35.08 -4.33 1.39
C PHE A 452 -34.26 -4.85 2.57
N ASN A 453 -34.65 -4.53 3.81
CA ASN A 453 -33.96 -4.97 5.02
C ASN A 453 -34.04 -6.50 5.21
N GLN A 454 -35.13 -7.14 4.77
CA GLN A 454 -35.26 -8.60 4.76
C GLN A 454 -34.34 -9.28 3.75
N LEU A 455 -34.24 -8.75 2.52
CA LEU A 455 -33.41 -9.32 1.46
C LEU A 455 -31.91 -9.01 1.62
N HIS A 456 -31.58 -7.89 2.28
CA HIS A 456 -30.21 -7.41 2.44
C HIS A 456 -29.86 -7.14 3.92
N PRO A 457 -29.82 -8.17 4.78
CA PRO A 457 -29.62 -8.02 6.22
C PRO A 457 -28.23 -7.44 6.59
N ALA A 458 -27.24 -7.53 5.71
CA ALA A 458 -25.92 -6.91 5.91
C ALA A 458 -25.88 -5.41 5.58
N ASN A 459 -26.91 -4.88 4.91
CA ASN A 459 -26.98 -3.50 4.43
C ASN A 459 -28.24 -2.78 4.94
N THR A 460 -28.74 -3.17 6.11
CA THR A 460 -30.00 -2.62 6.66
C THR A 460 -29.96 -1.11 6.81
N ILE A 461 -31.07 -0.46 6.48
CA ILE A 461 -31.27 0.97 6.64
C ILE A 461 -32.27 1.19 7.79
N ASP A 462 -31.85 2.01 8.75
CA ASP A 462 -32.55 2.23 10.02
C ASP A 462 -33.74 3.20 9.92
N SER A 463 -33.85 3.94 8.81
CA SER A 463 -34.83 5.02 8.69
C SER A 463 -35.23 5.32 7.26
N ILE A 464 -36.52 5.63 7.09
CA ILE A 464 -37.13 6.08 5.84
C ILE A 464 -36.42 7.31 5.26
N ALA A 465 -35.99 8.23 6.13
CA ALA A 465 -35.29 9.45 5.74
C ALA A 465 -33.97 9.16 5.02
N LYS A 466 -33.24 8.11 5.44
CA LYS A 466 -32.00 7.66 4.79
C LYS A 466 -32.26 6.78 3.56
N PHE A 467 -33.40 6.10 3.51
CA PHE A 467 -33.80 5.24 2.38
C PHE A 467 -34.27 6.04 1.16
N LYS A 468 -35.08 7.09 1.40
CA LYS A 468 -35.72 7.92 0.35
C LYS A 468 -34.73 8.50 -0.70
N PRO A 469 -33.53 8.99 -0.34
CA PRO A 469 -32.57 9.49 -1.33
C PRO A 469 -32.19 8.48 -2.43
N TYR A 470 -32.12 7.18 -2.13
CA TYR A 470 -31.78 6.16 -3.12
C TYR A 470 -32.87 5.99 -4.17
N ILE A 471 -34.13 6.03 -3.75
CA ILE A 471 -35.28 6.02 -4.66
C ILE A 471 -35.30 7.26 -5.56
N LEU A 472 -35.08 8.45 -4.97
CA LEU A 472 -35.14 9.70 -5.72
C LEU A 472 -34.02 9.84 -6.77
N ARG A 473 -32.86 9.21 -6.52
CA ARG A 473 -31.74 9.17 -7.48
C ARG A 473 -32.04 8.25 -8.66
N ASN A 474 -32.84 7.21 -8.46
CA ASN A 474 -33.19 6.28 -9.52
C ASN A 474 -34.29 6.87 -10.44
N ARG A 475 -33.93 7.16 -11.70
CA ARG A 475 -34.85 7.75 -12.69
C ARG A 475 -35.96 6.78 -13.13
N ARG A 476 -35.77 5.48 -12.95
CA ARG A 476 -36.74 4.43 -13.31
C ARG A 476 -37.82 4.27 -12.26
N ILE A 477 -37.61 4.72 -11.02
CA ILE A 477 -38.61 4.67 -9.97
C ILE A 477 -39.36 6.01 -9.92
N LYS A 478 -40.69 5.97 -9.90
CA LYS A 478 -41.56 7.15 -9.85
C LYS A 478 -42.60 7.04 -8.74
N PRO A 479 -42.93 8.13 -8.05
CA PRO A 479 -44.03 8.14 -7.11
C PRO A 479 -45.38 8.11 -7.84
N LYS A 480 -46.36 7.38 -7.31
CA LYS A 480 -47.76 7.45 -7.73
C LYS A 480 -48.43 8.68 -7.09
N GLY A 481 -48.29 9.85 -7.71
CA GLY A 481 -48.82 11.10 -7.17
C GLY A 481 -48.22 11.47 -5.80
N LYS A 482 -49.07 11.89 -4.83
CA LYS A 482 -48.66 12.27 -3.46
C LYS A 482 -48.82 11.15 -2.42
N THR A 483 -49.01 9.91 -2.86
CA THR A 483 -49.41 8.78 -1.99
C THR A 483 -48.26 8.12 -1.22
N ARG A 484 -47.00 8.51 -1.46
CA ARG A 484 -45.78 7.82 -0.99
C ARG A 484 -45.63 6.37 -1.49
N ILE A 485 -46.43 5.97 -2.47
CA ILE A 485 -46.32 4.70 -3.19
C ILE A 485 -45.41 4.91 -4.40
N TYR A 486 -44.57 3.91 -4.70
CA TYR A 486 -43.61 3.96 -5.80
C TYR A 486 -43.86 2.83 -6.80
N VAL A 487 -43.64 3.16 -8.08
CA VAL A 487 -43.82 2.28 -9.23
C VAL A 487 -42.63 2.39 -10.18
N LEU A 488 -42.43 1.39 -11.05
CA LEU A 488 -41.49 1.51 -12.15
C LEU A 488 -42.10 2.32 -13.29
N LYS A 489 -41.31 3.21 -13.87
CA LYS A 489 -41.70 4.10 -14.98
C LYS A 489 -42.20 3.33 -16.21
N GLU A 490 -41.72 2.11 -16.41
CA GLU A 490 -42.05 1.27 -17.57
C GLU A 490 -43.41 0.55 -17.43
N TRP A 491 -44.04 0.59 -16.25
CA TRP A 491 -45.33 -0.04 -16.02
C TRP A 491 -46.46 0.74 -16.70
N LYS A 492 -47.03 0.15 -17.77
CA LYS A 492 -48.09 0.76 -18.59
C LYS A 492 -49.41 0.99 -17.83
N ASN A 493 -49.67 0.22 -16.78
CA ASN A 493 -50.95 0.24 -16.04
C ASN A 493 -50.98 1.24 -14.89
N HIS A 494 -50.00 2.15 -14.79
CA HIS A 494 -49.91 3.10 -13.68
C HIS A 494 -49.53 4.49 -14.17
N PHE A 495 -50.39 5.48 -13.92
CA PHE A 495 -50.10 6.85 -14.32
C PHE A 495 -49.14 7.53 -13.30
N THR A 496 -47.97 8.00 -13.77
CA THR A 496 -46.92 8.59 -12.91
C THR A 496 -46.94 10.12 -12.85
N GLY A 497 -47.97 10.76 -13.40
CA GLY A 497 -48.13 12.22 -13.43
C GLY A 497 -49.00 12.78 -12.29
N THR A 498 -49.27 14.08 -12.35
CA THR A 498 -50.23 14.76 -11.47
C THR A 498 -51.66 14.54 -11.96
N LEU A 499 -52.65 14.75 -11.08
CA LEU A 499 -54.06 14.77 -11.47
C LEU A 499 -54.30 15.69 -12.67
N THR A 500 -53.70 16.89 -12.71
CA THR A 500 -53.80 17.81 -13.85
C THR A 500 -53.28 17.21 -15.15
N SER A 501 -52.10 16.57 -15.15
CA SER A 501 -51.60 15.89 -16.34
C SER A 501 -52.42 14.65 -16.73
N TYR A 502 -53.08 14.01 -15.77
CA TYR A 502 -53.97 12.89 -16.04
C TYR A 502 -55.26 13.37 -16.69
N LEU A 503 -55.84 14.47 -16.20
CA LEU A 503 -56.98 15.13 -16.83
C LEU A 503 -56.65 15.53 -18.27
N GLU A 504 -55.46 16.08 -18.52
CA GLU A 504 -54.99 16.36 -19.88
C GLU A 504 -54.86 15.07 -20.72
N HIS A 505 -54.29 13.99 -20.17
CA HIS A 505 -54.16 12.71 -20.86
C HIS A 505 -55.52 12.09 -21.23
N ILE A 506 -56.48 12.13 -20.30
CA ILE A 506 -57.88 11.72 -20.55
C ILE A 506 -58.42 12.55 -21.70
N LEU A 507 -58.43 13.89 -21.57
CA LEU A 507 -59.00 14.77 -22.60
C LEU A 507 -58.30 14.66 -23.97
N ARG A 508 -57.01 14.32 -24.03
CA ARG A 508 -56.31 14.04 -25.30
C ARG A 508 -56.77 12.74 -25.97
N SER A 509 -57.36 11.82 -25.20
CA SER A 509 -57.88 10.53 -25.71
C SER A 509 -59.30 10.64 -26.27
N PHE A 510 -59.96 11.79 -26.09
CA PHE A 510 -61.28 12.09 -26.63
C PHE A 510 -61.18 13.23 -27.65
N ASN A 511 -61.95 13.12 -28.73
CA ASN A 511 -62.03 14.16 -29.76
C ASN A 511 -63.12 15.20 -29.45
N GLU A 512 -63.83 15.07 -28.33
CA GLU A 512 -64.98 15.91 -27.95
C GLU A 512 -64.86 16.34 -26.47
N PRO A 513 -65.43 17.49 -26.08
CA PRO A 513 -65.47 17.90 -24.68
C PRO A 513 -66.24 16.88 -23.83
N ILE A 514 -65.70 16.55 -22.66
CA ILE A 514 -66.27 15.56 -21.75
C ILE A 514 -67.04 16.29 -20.65
N SER A 515 -68.15 15.73 -20.16
CA SER A 515 -68.84 16.31 -19.01
C SER A 515 -67.91 16.32 -17.78
N LEU A 516 -68.02 17.31 -16.91
CA LEU A 516 -67.21 17.40 -15.70
C LEU A 516 -67.42 16.18 -14.79
N ASP A 517 -68.62 15.59 -14.79
CA ASP A 517 -68.93 14.39 -14.01
C ASP A 517 -68.23 13.15 -14.59
N ASP A 518 -68.31 12.93 -15.91
CA ASP A 518 -67.60 11.82 -16.56
C ASP A 518 -66.07 11.98 -16.42
N LEU A 519 -65.56 13.21 -16.53
CA LEU A 519 -64.14 13.51 -16.34
C LEU A 519 -63.68 13.21 -14.90
N VAL A 520 -64.55 13.43 -13.90
CA VAL A 520 -64.29 13.06 -12.51
C VAL A 520 -64.29 11.54 -12.35
N ASP A 521 -65.23 10.84 -12.99
CA ASP A 521 -65.32 9.39 -12.95
C ASP A 521 -64.08 8.73 -13.57
N PHE A 522 -63.61 9.19 -14.73
CA PHE A 522 -62.33 8.76 -15.30
C PHE A 522 -61.14 9.09 -14.40
N ALA A 523 -61.17 10.25 -13.73
CA ALA A 523 -60.12 10.63 -12.78
C ALA A 523 -60.08 9.73 -11.54
N LEU A 524 -61.22 9.19 -11.09
CA LEU A 524 -61.31 8.30 -9.93
C LEU A 524 -60.62 6.95 -10.14
N GLU A 525 -60.47 6.48 -11.39
CA GLU A 525 -59.77 5.23 -11.72
C GLU A 525 -58.31 5.24 -11.24
N GLU A 526 -57.58 6.34 -11.46
CA GLU A 526 -56.17 6.48 -11.04
C GLU A 526 -56.00 7.34 -9.76
N PHE A 527 -57.00 8.18 -9.43
CA PHE A 527 -56.98 9.08 -8.27
C PHE A 527 -58.24 8.90 -7.40
N PRO A 528 -58.36 7.83 -6.60
CA PRO A 528 -59.60 7.44 -5.91
C PRO A 528 -60.15 8.47 -4.90
N ASN A 529 -59.31 9.39 -4.43
CA ASN A 529 -59.69 10.41 -3.44
C ASN A 529 -60.02 11.77 -4.07
N THR A 530 -60.06 11.87 -5.41
CA THR A 530 -60.45 13.11 -6.10
C THR A 530 -61.95 13.36 -5.99
N ASN A 531 -62.39 14.57 -6.32
CA ASN A 531 -63.81 14.92 -6.35
C ASN A 531 -64.07 16.07 -7.33
N LYS A 532 -65.34 16.28 -7.68
CA LYS A 532 -65.80 17.32 -8.61
C LYS A 532 -65.27 18.72 -8.29
N LYS A 533 -65.22 19.10 -7.00
CA LYS A 533 -64.71 20.41 -6.57
C LYS A 533 -63.21 20.54 -6.83
N SER A 534 -62.44 19.49 -6.52
CA SER A 534 -60.99 19.48 -6.74
C SER A 534 -60.64 19.53 -8.23
N VAL A 535 -61.32 18.75 -9.08
CA VAL A 535 -61.12 18.76 -10.53
C VAL A 535 -61.49 20.11 -11.14
N SER A 536 -62.69 20.64 -10.80
CA SER A 536 -63.14 21.94 -11.27
C SER A 536 -62.21 23.09 -10.85
N SER A 537 -61.73 23.07 -9.60
CA SER A 537 -60.78 24.08 -9.11
C SER A 537 -59.45 24.02 -9.83
N LEU A 538 -58.93 22.83 -10.17
CA LEU A 538 -57.66 22.69 -10.89
C LEU A 538 -57.77 23.19 -12.33
N ILE A 539 -58.89 22.91 -12.99
CA ILE A 539 -59.20 23.42 -14.34
C ILE A 539 -59.28 24.95 -14.32
N ALA A 540 -60.02 25.53 -13.36
CA ALA A 540 -60.18 26.98 -13.26
C ALA A 540 -58.89 27.72 -12.85
N MET A 541 -57.96 27.05 -12.16
CA MET A 541 -56.69 27.61 -11.70
C MET A 541 -55.52 27.35 -12.68
N ASP A 542 -55.76 26.69 -13.81
CA ASP A 542 -54.71 26.41 -14.79
C ASP A 542 -54.16 27.70 -15.39
N LYS A 543 -52.91 28.01 -15.05
CA LYS A 543 -52.24 29.24 -15.51
C LYS A 543 -51.88 29.19 -17.00
N ASP A 544 -51.70 27.98 -17.52
CA ASP A 544 -51.26 27.71 -18.88
C ASP A 544 -52.41 27.78 -19.90
N GLY A 545 -53.66 27.90 -19.43
CA GLY A 545 -54.84 28.01 -20.29
C GLY A 545 -55.08 26.77 -21.15
N ARG A 546 -54.68 25.59 -20.66
CA ARG A 546 -54.79 24.31 -21.38
C ARG A 546 -56.22 23.80 -21.44
N PHE A 547 -57.04 24.13 -20.45
CA PHE A 547 -58.41 23.64 -20.33
C PHE A 547 -59.42 24.74 -20.68
N ILE A 548 -60.44 24.38 -21.45
CA ILE A 548 -61.60 25.23 -21.76
C ILE A 548 -62.84 24.62 -21.09
N MET A 549 -63.61 25.46 -20.40
CA MET A 549 -64.89 25.07 -19.80
C MET A 549 -66.05 25.66 -20.59
N TYR A 550 -66.94 24.80 -21.07
CA TYR A 550 -68.09 25.15 -21.89
C TYR A 550 -69.37 25.26 -21.04
N GLU A 551 -70.42 25.90 -21.59
CA GLU A 551 -71.76 25.85 -21.03
C GLU A 551 -72.25 24.39 -20.85
N GLY A 552 -72.97 24.10 -19.77
CA GLY A 552 -73.40 22.73 -19.43
C GLY A 552 -72.39 21.87 -18.65
N GLU A 553 -71.32 22.48 -18.11
CA GLU A 553 -70.26 21.79 -17.35
C GLU A 553 -69.40 20.82 -18.19
N TYR A 554 -69.20 21.09 -19.48
CA TYR A 554 -68.26 20.32 -20.31
C TYR A 554 -66.85 20.91 -20.28
N VAL A 555 -65.83 20.05 -20.42
CA VAL A 555 -64.41 20.40 -20.35
C VAL A 555 -63.69 19.86 -21.59
N GLY A 556 -62.89 20.71 -22.25
CA GLY A 556 -62.04 20.34 -23.38
C GLY A 556 -60.63 20.93 -23.28
N LEU A 557 -59.78 20.62 -24.25
CA LEU A 557 -58.43 21.20 -24.38
C LEU A 557 -58.42 22.39 -25.33
N SER A 558 -57.61 23.41 -25.03
CA SER A 558 -57.51 24.62 -25.86
C SER A 558 -56.90 24.38 -27.24
N GLU A 559 -56.10 23.33 -27.41
CA GLU A 559 -55.56 22.88 -28.69
C GLU A 559 -56.62 22.24 -29.61
N ASN A 560 -57.71 21.73 -29.03
CA ASN A 560 -58.83 21.12 -29.73
C ASN A 560 -60.02 22.10 -29.76
N SER A 561 -59.84 23.28 -30.34
CA SER A 561 -60.95 24.23 -30.57
C SER A 561 -61.88 23.68 -31.65
N ILE A 562 -62.82 22.83 -31.23
CA ILE A 562 -63.75 22.18 -32.15
C ILE A 562 -64.77 23.24 -32.62
N LEU A 563 -64.70 23.56 -33.91
CA LEU A 563 -65.55 24.53 -34.61
C LEU A 563 -67.01 24.07 -34.84
N ASP A 564 -67.38 22.86 -34.43
CA ASP A 564 -68.65 22.20 -34.81
C ASP A 564 -69.60 21.86 -33.64
N PHE A 565 -69.30 22.30 -32.41
CA PHE A 565 -70.25 22.16 -31.29
C PHE A 565 -70.82 23.54 -30.91
N ASP A 566 -72.15 23.63 -30.81
CA ASP A 566 -72.93 24.79 -30.37
C ASP A 566 -72.71 25.15 -28.87
N LEU A 567 -71.52 24.86 -28.35
CA LEU A 567 -71.12 25.07 -26.96
C LEU A 567 -70.42 26.42 -26.81
N LYS A 568 -71.08 27.35 -26.12
CA LYS A 568 -70.49 28.64 -25.79
C LYS A 568 -69.45 28.48 -24.68
N GLU A 569 -68.30 29.12 -24.85
CA GLU A 569 -67.27 29.20 -23.82
C GLU A 569 -67.81 29.97 -22.61
N ARG A 570 -67.67 29.37 -21.42
CA ARG A 570 -68.07 30.02 -20.17
C ARG A 570 -66.95 30.94 -19.71
N LYS A 571 -67.20 32.26 -19.65
CA LYS A 571 -66.25 33.22 -19.05
C LYS A 571 -66.03 32.91 -17.57
N ILE A 572 -64.90 32.30 -17.24
CA ILE A 572 -64.46 32.11 -15.85
C ILE A 572 -63.89 33.44 -15.35
N ILE A 573 -64.48 34.00 -14.29
CA ILE A 573 -63.94 35.19 -13.62
C ILE A 573 -62.64 34.78 -12.93
N LYS A 574 -61.49 35.17 -13.49
CA LYS A 574 -60.17 34.95 -12.88
C LYS A 574 -60.06 35.78 -11.59
N ARG A 575 -59.69 35.15 -10.48
CA ARG A 575 -59.35 35.88 -9.24
C ARG A 575 -58.09 36.72 -9.50
N GLN A 576 -58.17 38.04 -9.31
CA GLN A 576 -57.02 38.95 -9.40
C GLN A 576 -56.03 38.68 -8.25
N SER A 577 -54.74 38.88 -8.51
CA SER A 577 -53.69 38.75 -7.50
C SER A 577 -53.72 39.90 -6.49
N PHE A 578 -53.01 39.72 -5.37
CA PHE A 578 -52.80 40.77 -4.36
C PHE A 578 -52.26 42.05 -5.00
N ASP A 579 -51.21 41.96 -5.81
CA ASP A 579 -50.49 43.13 -6.34
C ASP A 579 -51.36 43.95 -7.31
N THR A 580 -52.17 43.27 -8.14
CA THR A 580 -53.13 43.94 -9.03
C THR A 580 -54.18 44.67 -8.22
N ARG A 581 -54.78 44.01 -7.22
CA ARG A 581 -55.79 44.63 -6.35
C ARG A 581 -55.23 45.78 -5.52
N PHE A 582 -53.98 45.66 -5.07
CA PHE A 582 -53.34 46.71 -4.31
C PHE A 582 -53.05 47.93 -5.18
N SER A 583 -52.72 47.75 -6.46
CA SER A 583 -52.58 48.84 -7.42
C SER A 583 -53.89 49.60 -7.63
N ASP A 584 -54.99 48.87 -7.87
CA ASP A 584 -56.34 49.45 -7.99
C ASP A 584 -56.73 50.24 -6.73
N PHE A 585 -56.39 49.69 -5.55
CA PHE A 585 -56.62 50.34 -4.27
C PHE A 585 -55.83 51.64 -4.12
N LYS A 586 -54.53 51.65 -4.45
CA LYS A 586 -53.71 52.86 -4.39
C LYS A 586 -54.23 53.95 -5.32
N GLU A 587 -54.58 53.58 -6.55
CA GLU A 587 -55.13 54.51 -7.54
C GLU A 587 -56.41 55.18 -7.05
N PHE A 588 -57.31 54.39 -6.43
CA PHE A 588 -58.52 54.92 -5.82
C PHE A 588 -58.20 55.96 -4.74
N VAL A 589 -57.32 55.64 -3.78
CA VAL A 589 -57.00 56.53 -2.65
C VAL A 589 -56.34 57.82 -3.12
N ILE A 590 -55.42 57.71 -4.09
CA ILE A 590 -54.73 58.87 -4.68
C ILE A 590 -55.71 59.79 -5.40
N THR A 591 -56.66 59.22 -6.14
CA THR A 591 -57.62 59.95 -6.99
C THR A 591 -58.73 60.58 -6.15
N MET A 592 -59.33 59.81 -5.25
CA MET A 592 -60.49 60.24 -4.47
C MET A 592 -60.10 61.01 -3.19
N LYS A 593 -58.82 61.02 -2.83
CA LYS A 593 -58.28 61.65 -1.60
C LYS A 593 -59.00 61.20 -0.33
N ARG A 594 -59.42 59.94 -0.31
CA ARG A 594 -60.08 59.25 0.81
C ARG A 594 -59.94 57.74 0.67
N LEU A 595 -60.17 57.00 1.75
CA LEU A 595 -60.26 55.53 1.69
C LEU A 595 -61.59 55.05 1.04
N PRO A 596 -61.60 53.85 0.40
CA PRO A 596 -62.82 53.23 -0.11
C PRO A 596 -63.85 52.92 0.98
N MET A 597 -65.14 53.10 0.69
CA MET A 597 -66.24 52.94 1.62
C MET A 597 -67.25 51.89 1.16
N GLN A 598 -67.96 51.29 2.13
CA GLN A 598 -68.98 50.26 1.83
C GLN A 598 -70.28 50.81 1.23
N THR A 599 -70.45 52.12 1.16
CA THR A 599 -71.64 52.77 0.60
C THR A 599 -71.41 53.34 -0.80
N GLY A 600 -70.26 53.04 -1.44
CA GLY A 600 -69.89 53.52 -2.77
C GLY A 600 -70.38 52.62 -3.91
N SER A 601 -69.78 52.77 -5.10
CA SER A 601 -70.03 51.88 -6.26
C SER A 601 -69.65 50.42 -5.96
N ASP A 602 -70.12 49.47 -6.77
CA ASP A 602 -69.79 48.05 -6.61
C ASP A 602 -68.27 47.79 -6.60
N GLU A 603 -67.52 48.58 -7.39
CA GLU A 603 -66.05 48.53 -7.45
C GLU A 603 -65.42 49.05 -6.15
N GLU A 604 -65.92 50.18 -5.63
CA GLU A 604 -65.45 50.74 -4.36
C GLU A 604 -65.73 49.81 -3.18
N GLN A 605 -66.93 49.23 -3.12
CA GLN A 605 -67.30 48.23 -2.12
C GLN A 605 -66.43 46.98 -2.20
N SER A 606 -66.04 46.59 -3.42
CA SER A 606 -65.10 45.49 -3.64
C SER A 606 -63.72 45.80 -3.06
N LEU A 607 -63.20 47.01 -3.25
CA LEU A 607 -61.91 47.43 -2.71
C LEU A 607 -61.94 47.54 -1.18
N ALA A 608 -63.02 48.10 -0.62
CA ALA A 608 -63.21 48.19 0.83
C ALA A 608 -63.25 46.80 1.50
N ARG A 609 -63.97 45.85 0.90
CA ARG A 609 -64.01 44.46 1.40
C ARG A 609 -62.67 43.75 1.25
N TRP A 610 -61.98 43.96 0.13
CA TRP A 610 -60.65 43.38 -0.10
C TRP A 610 -59.67 43.83 0.99
N MET A 611 -59.56 45.14 1.24
CA MET A 611 -58.70 45.70 2.29
C MET A 611 -58.99 45.08 3.66
N VAL A 612 -60.26 45.01 4.07
CA VAL A 612 -60.66 44.42 5.37
C VAL A 612 -60.28 42.94 5.46
N ASN A 613 -60.45 42.18 4.37
CA ASN A 613 -60.14 40.76 4.36
C ASN A 613 -58.62 40.50 4.36
N VAL A 614 -57.81 41.35 3.74
CA VAL A 614 -56.36 41.30 3.84
C VAL A 614 -55.92 41.58 5.29
N LEU A 615 -56.40 42.66 5.91
CA LEU A 615 -56.04 43.03 7.28
C LEU A 615 -56.50 42.02 8.34
N LYS A 616 -57.60 41.30 8.09
CA LYS A 616 -58.09 40.21 8.96
C LYS A 616 -57.41 38.86 8.70
N SER A 617 -56.40 38.81 7.82
CA SER A 617 -55.73 37.58 7.39
C SER A 617 -56.67 36.53 6.78
N ASN A 618 -57.80 36.97 6.21
CA ASN A 618 -58.73 36.11 5.47
C ASN A 618 -58.25 35.85 4.03
N ILE A 619 -57.24 36.57 3.56
CA ILE A 619 -56.61 36.43 2.26
C ILE A 619 -55.12 36.15 2.47
N ASP A 620 -54.63 35.06 1.89
CA ASP A 620 -53.24 34.63 1.95
C ASP A 620 -52.34 35.70 1.31
N SER A 621 -51.53 36.37 2.12
CA SER A 621 -50.68 37.51 1.75
C SER A 621 -49.32 37.36 2.44
N THR A 622 -48.22 37.72 1.77
CA THR A 622 -46.88 37.66 2.39
C THR A 622 -46.71 38.74 3.47
N GLU A 623 -45.75 38.55 4.38
CA GLU A 623 -45.41 39.58 5.38
C GLU A 623 -45.03 40.91 4.70
N GLU A 624 -44.26 40.85 3.60
CA GLU A 624 -43.89 42.04 2.79
C GLU A 624 -45.11 42.74 2.18
N GLN A 625 -46.09 41.99 1.68
CA GLN A 625 -47.33 42.52 1.11
C GLN A 625 -48.21 43.20 2.18
N LEU A 626 -48.30 42.59 3.37
CA LEU A 626 -49.01 43.17 4.51
C LEU A 626 -48.33 44.44 5.01
N LEU A 627 -47.00 44.42 5.12
CA LEU A 627 -46.19 45.60 5.46
C LEU A 627 -46.42 46.74 4.46
N SER A 628 -46.39 46.45 3.15
CA SER A 628 -46.59 47.49 2.14
C SER A 628 -47.99 48.10 2.17
N LEU A 629 -49.03 47.30 2.44
CA LEU A 629 -50.38 47.84 2.65
C LEU A 629 -50.44 48.69 3.92
N GLN A 630 -49.84 48.24 5.02
CA GLN A 630 -49.84 48.96 6.29
C GLN A 630 -49.11 50.29 6.20
N GLU A 631 -47.92 50.31 5.60
CA GLU A 631 -47.15 51.54 5.30
C GLU A 631 -47.98 52.51 4.47
N PHE A 632 -48.64 52.03 3.42
CA PHE A 632 -49.49 52.88 2.59
C PHE A 632 -50.69 53.47 3.34
N LEU A 633 -51.29 52.71 4.26
CA LEU A 633 -52.37 53.20 5.12
C LEU A 633 -51.87 54.24 6.13
N ASP A 634 -50.69 54.01 6.72
CA ASP A 634 -50.07 54.93 7.67
C ASP A 634 -49.67 56.26 6.99
N ASP A 635 -49.11 56.20 5.78
CA ASP A 635 -48.79 57.38 4.96
C ASP A 635 -50.03 58.23 4.62
N ASN A 636 -51.20 57.60 4.54
CA ASN A 636 -52.47 58.24 4.17
C ASN A 636 -53.42 58.40 5.36
N LYS A 637 -52.93 58.26 6.59
CA LYS A 637 -53.75 58.30 7.82
C LYS A 637 -54.49 59.62 8.02
N ALA A 638 -53.96 60.72 7.49
CA ALA A 638 -54.57 62.05 7.56
C ALA A 638 -55.76 62.24 6.60
N LEU A 639 -55.92 61.38 5.59
CA LEU A 639 -57.07 61.40 4.70
C LEU A 639 -58.33 60.86 5.42
N PRO A 640 -59.54 61.20 4.95
CA PRO A 640 -60.76 60.66 5.53
C PRO A 640 -60.77 59.12 5.48
N GLN A 641 -60.85 58.50 6.65
CA GLN A 641 -60.76 57.04 6.80
C GLN A 641 -62.11 56.34 6.57
N ASN A 642 -63.20 57.09 6.69
CA ASN A 642 -64.57 56.61 6.55
C ASN A 642 -65.50 57.74 6.09
N GLY A 643 -66.77 57.38 5.85
CA GLY A 643 -67.78 58.33 5.37
C GLY A 643 -68.11 59.46 6.32
N HIS A 644 -68.04 59.21 7.62
CA HIS A 644 -68.32 60.25 8.61
C HIS A 644 -67.23 61.32 8.60
N GLU A 645 -65.96 60.92 8.57
CA GLU A 645 -64.82 61.83 8.41
C GLU A 645 -64.89 62.60 7.09
N TYR A 646 -65.23 61.92 5.99
CA TYR A 646 -65.29 62.57 4.67
C TYR A 646 -66.36 63.66 4.62
N ASN A 647 -67.58 63.34 5.06
CA ASN A 647 -68.69 64.30 5.10
C ASN A 647 -68.39 65.46 6.07
N PHE A 648 -67.73 65.18 7.19
CA PHE A 648 -67.33 66.20 8.15
C PHE A 648 -66.29 67.15 7.55
N LYS A 649 -65.27 66.62 6.85
CA LYS A 649 -64.28 67.43 6.15
C LYS A 649 -64.92 68.29 5.06
N GLN A 650 -65.84 67.73 4.28
CA GLN A 650 -66.55 68.50 3.25
C GLN A 650 -67.32 69.68 3.85
N MET A 651 -67.95 69.50 5.01
CA MET A 651 -68.64 70.60 5.70
C MET A 651 -67.66 71.67 6.20
N CYS A 652 -66.48 71.27 6.71
CA CYS A 652 -65.42 72.24 7.01
C CYS A 652 -65.01 73.03 5.76
N ASP A 653 -64.73 72.33 4.65
CA ASP A 653 -64.31 72.95 3.40
C ASP A 653 -65.41 73.88 2.84
N GLN A 654 -66.68 73.51 2.95
CA GLN A 654 -67.82 74.35 2.57
C GLN A 654 -67.88 75.65 3.39
N ILE A 655 -67.68 75.58 4.71
CA ILE A 655 -67.61 76.77 5.56
C ILE A 655 -66.43 77.66 5.15
N LYS A 656 -65.25 77.08 4.86
CA LYS A 656 -64.11 77.85 4.34
C LYS A 656 -64.47 78.57 3.04
N VAL A 657 -65.14 77.90 2.11
CA VAL A 657 -65.59 78.48 0.84
C VAL A 657 -66.58 79.63 1.07
N VAL A 658 -67.58 79.44 1.94
CA VAL A 658 -68.56 80.47 2.29
C VAL A 658 -67.85 81.70 2.85
N VAL A 659 -66.99 81.53 3.87
CA VAL A 659 -66.25 82.64 4.48
C VAL A 659 -65.34 83.35 3.48
N ASN A 660 -64.68 82.62 2.59
CA ASN A 660 -63.82 83.20 1.56
C ASN A 660 -64.61 84.01 0.51
N GLN A 661 -65.87 83.64 0.24
CA GLN A 661 -66.71 84.33 -0.74
C GLN A 661 -67.45 85.53 -0.16
N THR A 662 -67.96 85.42 1.06
CA THR A 662 -68.78 86.48 1.69
C THR A 662 -67.99 87.38 2.63
N PHE A 663 -66.77 86.98 3.01
CA PHE A 663 -65.97 87.60 4.09
C PHE A 663 -66.71 87.70 5.43
N SER A 664 -67.74 86.87 5.64
CA SER A 664 -68.55 86.83 6.86
C SER A 664 -68.79 85.39 7.31
N LEU A 665 -69.01 85.18 8.61
CA LEU A 665 -69.41 83.86 9.12
C LEU A 665 -70.79 83.45 8.58
N PRO A 666 -71.04 82.14 8.38
CA PRO A 666 -72.34 81.63 8.00
C PRO A 666 -73.44 82.12 8.95
N ASN A 667 -74.48 82.77 8.41
CA ASN A 667 -75.61 83.29 9.16
C ASN A 667 -76.86 82.40 8.96
N ILE A 668 -77.88 82.60 9.80
CA ILE A 668 -79.10 81.77 9.79
C ILE A 668 -79.97 82.02 8.56
N GLU A 669 -79.86 83.19 7.92
CA GLU A 669 -80.72 83.59 6.78
C GLU A 669 -80.22 83.04 5.44
N GLU A 670 -78.91 83.01 5.22
CA GLU A 670 -78.29 82.63 3.94
C GLU A 670 -77.59 81.26 3.99
N HIS A 671 -77.11 80.82 5.17
CA HIS A 671 -76.30 79.61 5.35
C HIS A 671 -76.70 78.84 6.62
N GLN A 672 -78.00 78.54 6.73
CA GLN A 672 -78.61 77.96 7.94
C GLN A 672 -77.94 76.64 8.37
N SER A 673 -77.65 75.74 7.43
CA SER A 673 -77.04 74.43 7.70
C SER A 673 -75.63 74.54 8.26
N GLU A 674 -74.80 75.37 7.63
CA GLU A 674 -73.40 75.62 7.96
C GLU A 674 -73.29 76.32 9.31
N CYS A 675 -74.15 77.31 9.56
CA CYS A 675 -74.21 78.05 10.82
C CYS A 675 -74.58 77.12 11.99
N GLN A 676 -75.61 76.28 11.83
CA GLN A 676 -76.03 75.32 12.85
C GLN A 676 -74.96 74.24 13.08
N TRP A 677 -74.34 73.75 12.01
CA TRP A 677 -73.28 72.75 12.10
C TRP A 677 -72.04 73.31 12.79
N LEU A 678 -71.60 74.53 12.44
CA LEU A 678 -70.44 75.17 13.07
C LEU A 678 -70.67 75.35 14.58
N LYS A 679 -71.82 75.89 14.98
CA LYS A 679 -72.22 76.04 16.39
C LYS A 679 -72.22 74.71 17.15
N LYS A 680 -72.77 73.66 16.55
CA LYS A 680 -72.84 72.34 17.18
C LYS A 680 -71.46 71.73 17.44
N ASN A 681 -70.48 72.01 16.59
CA ASN A 681 -69.17 71.38 16.64
C ASN A 681 -68.10 72.21 17.35
N ILE A 682 -68.28 73.53 17.52
CA ILE A 682 -67.36 74.40 18.29
C ILE A 682 -67.10 73.85 19.72
N ASP A 683 -68.14 73.38 20.41
CA ASP A 683 -67.96 72.88 21.79
C ASP A 683 -67.54 71.40 21.84
N LYS A 684 -67.63 70.69 20.72
CA LYS A 684 -67.50 69.22 20.67
C LYS A 684 -66.27 68.72 19.95
N TYR A 685 -65.61 69.54 19.13
CA TYR A 685 -64.55 69.04 18.26
C TYR A 685 -63.35 68.46 19.01
N THR A 686 -63.07 68.95 20.22
CA THR A 686 -61.98 68.43 21.09
C THR A 686 -62.23 67.01 21.58
N SER A 687 -63.48 66.53 21.55
CA SER A 687 -63.87 65.16 21.92
C SER A 687 -63.74 64.14 20.79
N TYR A 688 -63.44 64.56 19.55
CA TYR A 688 -63.21 63.62 18.46
C TYR A 688 -61.83 62.97 18.58
N GLU A 689 -61.80 61.63 18.54
CA GLU A 689 -60.58 60.81 18.58
C GLU A 689 -60.03 60.48 17.17
N ASP A 690 -60.73 60.91 16.12
CA ASP A 690 -60.37 60.69 14.71
C ASP A 690 -59.99 62.01 14.01
N ASN A 691 -59.77 61.95 12.70
CA ASN A 691 -59.30 63.09 11.91
C ASN A 691 -60.23 64.31 11.92
N ARG A 692 -61.50 64.17 12.35
CA ARG A 692 -62.45 65.29 12.44
C ARG A 692 -61.96 66.40 13.35
N LYS A 693 -61.23 66.04 14.42
CA LYS A 693 -60.60 67.04 15.29
C LYS A 693 -59.63 67.92 14.51
N SER A 694 -58.71 67.30 13.77
CA SER A 694 -57.73 68.01 12.96
C SER A 694 -58.38 68.83 11.85
N TYR A 695 -59.41 68.30 11.17
CA TYR A 695 -60.15 69.04 10.15
C TYR A 695 -60.87 70.27 10.71
N PHE A 696 -61.37 70.19 11.94
CA PHE A 696 -62.02 71.31 12.60
C PHE A 696 -61.00 72.33 13.14
N GLU A 697 -59.88 71.89 13.69
CA GLU A 697 -58.75 72.76 14.09
C GLU A 697 -58.21 73.54 12.88
N ASP A 698 -58.07 72.88 11.73
CA ASP A 698 -57.70 73.50 10.45
C ASP A 698 -58.77 74.49 9.94
N LEU A 699 -60.06 74.24 10.21
CA LEU A 699 -61.12 75.21 9.96
C LEU A 699 -61.00 76.42 10.89
N LEU A 700 -60.82 76.22 12.20
CA LEU A 700 -60.69 77.31 13.17
C LEU A 700 -59.46 78.18 12.90
N ALA A 701 -58.34 77.56 12.56
CA ALA A 701 -57.13 78.27 12.13
C ALA A 701 -57.41 79.13 10.89
N TYR A 702 -58.07 78.57 9.88
CA TYR A 702 -58.48 79.31 8.69
C TYR A 702 -59.41 80.49 9.01
N LEU A 703 -60.41 80.30 9.87
CA LEU A 703 -61.32 81.38 10.28
C LEU A 703 -60.61 82.50 11.04
N LYS A 704 -59.60 82.14 11.85
CA LYS A 704 -58.75 83.09 12.58
C LYS A 704 -57.96 83.99 11.65
N ASP A 705 -57.48 83.48 10.51
CA ASP A 705 -56.78 84.27 9.49
C ASP A 705 -57.68 85.35 8.86
N PHE A 706 -59.00 85.13 8.85
CA PHE A 706 -60.01 86.12 8.44
C PHE A 706 -60.46 87.04 9.59
N GLY A 707 -59.83 86.95 10.76
CA GLY A 707 -60.12 87.78 11.94
C GLY A 707 -61.25 87.25 12.82
N PHE A 708 -61.76 86.04 12.58
CA PHE A 708 -62.79 85.42 13.41
C PHE A 708 -62.17 84.59 14.52
N TYR A 709 -62.23 85.08 15.76
CA TYR A 709 -61.78 84.36 16.94
C TYR A 709 -62.98 83.65 17.57
N ILE A 710 -63.16 82.38 17.22
CA ILE A 710 -64.26 81.55 17.68
C ILE A 710 -63.69 80.43 18.54
N GLY A 711 -63.95 80.49 19.83
CA GLY A 711 -63.46 79.57 20.84
C GLY A 711 -64.11 79.84 22.18
#